data_AF-A0A318U887-F1
#
_entry.id   AF-A0A318U887-F1
#
_cell.length_a   1.000
_cell.length_b   1.000
_cell.length_c   1.000
_cell.angle_alpha   90.00
_cell.angle_beta   90.00
_cell.angle_gamma   90.00
#
_symmetry.space_group_name_H-M   'P 1'
#
loop_
_entity.id
_entity.type
_entity.pdbx_description
1 polymer ?
#
loop_
_entity_poly.entity_id
_entity_poly.type
_entity_poly.pdbx_seq_one_letter_code
_entity_poly.pdbx_strand_id
1 'polypeptide(L)'
;MPKLKKSTLAFLALGSLFSLGITTISCKNPRINSTNENDKANNDRINNATNNGSINDKIWEYHNNNNDDQNKPNIKPSDKNDLKPNKPVETNDQKNNDKIDLVPLTPVIQPIFPIPSNDELDNFYPKQIEEEYNPKDLSEDEIISRIKNQMETWNYFAHPKYVLEKNNVTVYGDGQDSVKLKLLEKETGREVSGVRWFQKTRIPYTDVFAAEKEGDKSYLTLTSSGVVSRKKPHEENQIITEVWAEYKGYLYQCLVKVASNDETRNIKEELIAEQEAEKIISDWKNLPTLQKVIKAHEWMVTNVIYLLQATPQDDETAYAALVNKRAICNGYAKAFRILMKKLGVPVSIITGGGNQALFPGYVTRHVWNLVEIDGEWYHVDTTWDRARTGNKSNNQANYNFFLMHDDDFGKENSFYNVLSDNMGQRYRNLKLNNFVKSADEAMALFDVKYSDENNIPRWFEFYAEEKKLNEIEKAFTNRGINILDRSIKNVSWMNYKKIRYQFANNFKFQKINDIKFNVHKHSVPKEILGEYTIKVSFVEDINNINLLPENFKVKNAMIKKIEKSGKDYILYLDNFEKYGNVDVGLEIKKQGYKFIFNNQHKVSFDVKKHQTPKVKVYANGPKSIVLSGVSEKMEYRNNFGKWKNIPHDNYQINDVILGSISIRVKDNFDKFKSDIQVISLPKASDINNKVKAFDGMIIGVDNTMEFRVKGSEKWIPIKTTKLKNLKSNTYQFRVKGNNNTLASEIHEVNLY
;
A
#
# COMPACT_ATOMS: atom_id res chain seq x y z
N MET A 1 34.99 -16.89 -27.24
CA MET A 1 33.97 -15.83 -27.09
C MET A 1 33.52 -15.36 -28.47
N PRO A 2 32.27 -15.63 -28.86
CA PRO A 2 31.53 -14.67 -29.69
C PRO A 2 30.04 -14.49 -29.30
N LYS A 3 29.57 -13.26 -29.51
CA LYS A 3 28.19 -12.77 -29.80
C LYS A 3 26.96 -13.60 -29.33
N LEU A 4 26.15 -13.02 -28.45
CA LEU A 4 24.68 -13.14 -28.48
C LEU A 4 24.04 -11.82 -28.00
N LYS A 5 23.66 -10.95 -28.95
CA LYS A 5 22.72 -9.84 -28.70
C LYS A 5 21.31 -10.42 -28.77
N LYS A 6 20.66 -10.63 -27.63
CA LYS A 6 19.19 -10.79 -27.57
C LYS A 6 18.58 -9.40 -27.40
N SER A 7 17.89 -8.93 -28.43
CA SER A 7 17.02 -7.76 -28.37
C SER A 7 15.75 -8.13 -27.60
N THR A 8 15.63 -7.66 -26.36
CA THR A 8 14.38 -7.68 -25.60
C THR A 8 13.44 -6.61 -26.14
N LEU A 9 12.31 -7.02 -26.71
CA LEU A 9 11.14 -6.17 -26.94
C LEU A 9 10.59 -5.72 -25.59
N ALA A 10 10.63 -4.41 -25.33
CA ALA A 10 9.89 -3.77 -24.24
C ALA A 10 8.65 -3.10 -24.82
N PHE A 11 7.45 -3.50 -24.38
CA PHE A 11 6.22 -2.73 -24.57
C PHE A 11 5.27 -2.89 -23.38
N LEU A 12 4.53 -1.80 -23.13
CA LEU A 12 3.99 -1.30 -21.87
C LEU A 12 2.51 -1.63 -21.59
N ALA A 13 2.19 -1.47 -20.30
CA ALA A 13 0.94 -0.95 -19.72
C ALA A 13 -0.37 -1.73 -19.96
N LEU A 14 -0.62 -2.69 -19.06
CA LEU A 14 -1.96 -3.17 -18.74
C LEU A 14 -2.72 -2.11 -17.94
N GLY A 15 -3.93 -1.80 -18.40
CA GLY A 15 -4.89 -1.00 -17.66
C GLY A 15 -5.16 -1.60 -16.28
N SER A 16 -5.01 -0.75 -15.26
CA SER A 16 -5.68 -0.78 -13.95
C SER A 16 -6.33 -2.11 -13.52
N LEU A 17 -5.50 -3.12 -13.32
CA LEU A 17 -5.60 -4.04 -12.20
C LEU A 17 -4.26 -3.90 -11.49
N PHE A 18 -4.26 -3.59 -10.19
CA PHE A 18 -3.05 -3.65 -9.38
C PHE A 18 -2.57 -5.11 -9.34
N SER A 19 -1.90 -5.61 -10.38
CA SER A 19 -1.02 -6.76 -10.26
C SER A 19 0.26 -6.25 -9.63
N LEU A 20 0.23 -6.07 -8.32
CA LEU A 20 1.46 -6.11 -7.53
C LEU A 20 2.18 -7.39 -7.92
N GLY A 21 3.48 -7.28 -8.21
CA GLY A 21 4.32 -8.44 -8.44
C GLY A 21 4.03 -9.49 -7.38
N ILE A 22 3.63 -10.68 -7.82
CA ILE A 22 3.38 -11.80 -6.94
C ILE A 22 4.76 -12.22 -6.42
N THR A 23 5.19 -11.64 -5.30
CA THR A 23 6.17 -12.29 -4.46
C THR A 23 5.43 -13.44 -3.77
N THR A 24 5.43 -14.62 -4.40
CA THR A 24 5.07 -15.85 -3.72
C THR A 24 6.13 -16.11 -2.65
N ILE A 25 5.83 -15.74 -1.41
CA ILE A 25 6.66 -16.12 -0.27
C ILE A 25 5.92 -17.23 0.44
N SER A 26 6.31 -18.46 0.11
CA SER A 26 5.83 -19.64 0.80
C SER A 26 6.37 -19.65 2.24
N CYS A 27 5.48 -19.55 3.23
CA CYS A 27 5.77 -19.70 4.66
C CYS A 27 6.08 -21.19 5.01
N LYS A 28 6.93 -21.90 4.23
CA LYS A 28 7.27 -23.33 4.45
C LYS A 28 8.56 -23.50 5.27
N ASN A 29 8.51 -24.39 6.25
CA ASN A 29 9.69 -24.94 6.92
C ASN A 29 10.57 -25.70 5.91
N PRO A 30 11.91 -25.62 6.01
CA PRO A 30 12.78 -26.51 5.27
C PRO A 30 12.51 -27.96 5.71
N ARG A 31 12.28 -28.84 4.73
CA ARG A 31 12.19 -30.29 4.96
C ARG A 31 13.52 -30.77 5.54
N ILE A 32 13.45 -31.51 6.65
CA ILE A 32 14.55 -32.33 7.14
C ILE A 32 14.74 -33.46 6.12
N ASN A 33 15.83 -33.41 5.35
CA ASN A 33 16.31 -34.58 4.62
C ASN A 33 17.06 -35.46 5.63
N SER A 34 16.40 -36.49 6.16
CA SER A 34 17.11 -37.65 6.67
C SER A 34 17.43 -38.54 5.49
N THR A 35 18.67 -38.48 5.02
CA THR A 35 19.26 -39.55 4.22
C THR A 35 19.36 -40.79 5.10
N ASN A 36 18.69 -41.87 4.71
CA ASN A 36 19.09 -43.24 4.99
C ASN A 36 18.53 -44.12 3.87
N GLU A 37 19.41 -44.44 2.92
CA GLU A 37 19.27 -45.63 2.08
C GLU A 37 19.46 -46.85 2.98
N ASN A 38 18.46 -47.75 3.03
CA ASN A 38 18.64 -49.16 2.71
C ASN A 38 17.34 -49.97 2.88
N ASP A 39 17.01 -50.67 1.79
CA ASP A 39 16.46 -52.02 1.67
C ASP A 39 15.11 -52.44 2.30
N LYS A 40 14.21 -52.78 1.36
CA LYS A 40 13.41 -54.02 1.23
C LYS A 40 12.40 -54.43 2.33
N ALA A 41 11.17 -54.55 1.82
CA ALA A 41 10.22 -55.66 1.97
C ALA A 41 9.17 -55.65 3.10
N ASN A 42 7.93 -55.83 2.63
CA ASN A 42 6.81 -56.58 3.18
C ASN A 42 6.04 -56.12 4.44
N ASN A 43 4.73 -55.91 4.16
CA ASN A 43 3.54 -56.43 4.85
C ASN A 43 3.23 -56.14 6.33
N ASP A 44 1.93 -55.86 6.49
CA ASP A 44 1.03 -56.27 7.57
C ASP A 44 1.01 -55.50 8.91
N ARG A 45 -0.13 -54.79 9.09
CA ARG A 45 -1.13 -54.97 10.15
C ARG A 45 -0.72 -54.87 11.64
N ILE A 46 -1.55 -54.07 12.34
CA ILE A 46 -2.11 -54.24 13.71
C ILE A 46 -1.43 -53.49 14.88
N ASN A 47 -2.23 -52.55 15.41
CA ASN A 47 -2.61 -52.19 16.79
C ASN A 47 -1.69 -52.39 18.01
N ASN A 48 -1.94 -51.45 18.92
CA ASN A 48 -1.78 -51.48 20.38
C ASN A 48 -0.35 -51.35 20.90
N ALA A 49 -0.08 -50.78 22.07
CA ALA A 49 -0.77 -49.91 23.01
C ALA A 49 0.27 -49.68 24.14
N THR A 50 0.06 -48.63 24.91
CA THR A 50 0.42 -48.53 26.35
C THR A 50 1.88 -48.47 26.84
N ASN A 51 2.11 -47.39 27.60
CA ASN A 51 2.62 -47.34 28.97
C ASN A 51 4.11 -47.05 29.26
N ASN A 52 4.27 -45.87 29.88
CA ASN A 52 4.86 -45.58 31.20
C ASN A 52 6.31 -45.94 31.56
N GLY A 53 6.94 -44.96 32.23
CA GLY A 53 8.13 -45.08 33.09
C GLY A 53 9.17 -44.01 32.72
N SER A 54 9.23 -42.82 33.33
CA SER A 54 9.70 -42.50 34.69
C SER A 54 11.05 -43.12 35.04
N ILE A 55 12.06 -42.25 35.27
CA ILE A 55 13.17 -42.26 36.26
C ILE A 55 14.17 -41.17 35.79
N ASN A 56 14.17 -39.99 36.40
CA ASN A 56 14.97 -39.53 37.55
C ASN A 56 16.49 -39.43 37.34
N ASP A 57 16.93 -38.16 37.37
CA ASP A 57 18.10 -37.58 38.04
C ASP A 57 19.50 -38.21 37.88
N LYS A 58 20.45 -37.37 37.45
CA LYS A 58 21.70 -37.15 38.19
C LYS A 58 22.34 -35.80 37.87
N ILE A 59 22.55 -35.05 38.94
CA ILE A 59 23.35 -33.83 39.08
C ILE A 59 24.82 -34.23 39.22
N TRP A 60 25.73 -33.41 38.70
CA TRP A 60 27.08 -33.02 39.21
C TRP A 60 27.96 -32.65 38.00
N GLU A 61 28.89 -31.72 38.04
CA GLU A 61 29.22 -30.55 38.87
C GLU A 61 30.40 -29.91 38.13
N TYR A 62 30.58 -28.60 38.29
CA TYR A 62 31.68 -27.84 37.72
C TYR A 62 32.99 -28.13 38.46
N HIS A 63 34.12 -28.26 37.77
CA HIS A 63 35.44 -27.97 38.35
C HIS A 63 36.47 -27.45 37.33
N ASN A 64 37.08 -26.32 37.73
CA ASN A 64 38.27 -25.66 37.17
C ASN A 64 39.57 -26.41 37.53
N ASN A 65 40.60 -26.35 36.66
CA ASN A 65 41.83 -25.53 36.84
C ASN A 65 43.03 -25.97 35.96
N ASN A 66 43.57 -24.98 35.23
CA ASN A 66 44.98 -24.51 35.10
C ASN A 66 46.15 -25.30 34.45
N ASN A 67 46.94 -24.47 33.72
CA ASN A 67 48.36 -24.51 33.29
C ASN A 67 48.70 -25.30 32.00
N ASP A 68 49.49 -24.84 31.01
CA ASP A 68 50.52 -23.77 30.92
C ASP A 68 50.61 -23.11 29.52
N ASP A 69 50.81 -21.79 29.56
CA ASP A 69 51.78 -20.91 28.89
C ASP A 69 52.12 -20.88 27.36
N GLN A 70 52.33 -19.63 26.92
CA GLN A 70 53.07 -19.08 25.76
C GLN A 70 52.45 -19.03 24.34
N ASN A 71 51.78 -17.93 24.01
CA ASN A 71 52.41 -16.78 23.31
C ASN A 71 51.39 -15.69 22.93
N LYS A 72 51.68 -14.48 23.42
CA LYS A 72 51.08 -13.17 23.11
C LYS A 72 51.94 -12.49 22.02
N PRO A 73 51.51 -11.43 21.30
CA PRO A 73 50.87 -10.26 21.90
C PRO A 73 49.67 -9.63 21.19
N ASN A 74 48.76 -9.14 22.04
CA ASN A 74 47.91 -7.97 21.86
C ASN A 74 48.74 -6.68 21.86
N ILE A 75 48.33 -5.65 21.09
CA ILE A 75 48.30 -4.24 21.55
C ILE A 75 47.10 -3.49 20.91
N LYS A 76 46.26 -2.91 21.78
CA LYS A 76 45.35 -1.74 21.61
C LYS A 76 45.97 -0.57 22.43
N PRO A 77 45.37 0.64 22.56
CA PRO A 77 44.84 1.64 21.60
C PRO A 77 45.34 3.08 21.93
N SER A 78 45.05 4.12 21.13
CA SER A 78 44.95 5.50 21.65
C SER A 78 44.22 6.49 20.71
N ASP A 79 43.09 6.99 21.19
CA ASP A 79 42.58 8.37 21.25
C ASP A 79 42.70 9.41 20.10
N LYS A 80 41.50 9.94 19.79
CA LYS A 80 41.06 11.35 19.63
C LYS A 80 41.13 12.08 18.26
N ASN A 81 39.94 12.56 17.91
CA ASN A 81 39.54 13.81 17.25
C ASN A 81 39.41 13.90 15.72
N ASP A 82 38.14 14.17 15.35
CA ASP A 82 37.60 15.04 14.29
C ASP A 82 38.00 14.86 12.81
N LEU A 83 36.98 14.43 12.05
CA LEU A 83 36.90 14.37 10.60
C LEU A 83 36.55 15.73 9.99
N LYS A 84 37.29 16.14 8.94
CA LYS A 84 36.76 16.77 7.71
C LYS A 84 37.70 16.50 6.51
N PRO A 85 37.20 16.42 5.26
CA PRO A 85 37.87 15.71 4.18
C PRO A 85 38.69 16.60 3.23
N ASN A 86 39.78 16.03 2.71
CA ASN A 86 40.79 16.66 1.86
C ASN A 86 40.50 16.56 0.35
N LYS A 87 40.97 17.59 -0.36
CA LYS A 87 41.24 17.67 -1.81
C LYS A 87 42.68 17.18 -2.14
N PRO A 88 43.03 16.97 -3.43
CA PRO A 88 44.04 16.02 -3.89
C PRO A 88 45.40 16.66 -4.24
N VAL A 89 46.48 15.85 -4.29
CA VAL A 89 47.74 16.20 -4.97
C VAL A 89 48.39 14.98 -5.65
N GLU A 90 48.68 15.21 -6.93
CA GLU A 90 49.72 14.75 -7.88
C GLU A 90 50.68 13.59 -7.58
N THR A 91 51.00 12.83 -8.65
CA THR A 91 52.40 12.49 -8.99
C THR A 91 52.62 12.38 -10.50
N ASN A 92 53.48 13.30 -11.00
CA ASN A 92 54.55 13.24 -11.98
C ASN A 92 54.56 12.36 -13.26
N ASP A 93 54.86 13.09 -14.32
CA ASP A 93 55.33 12.78 -15.67
C ASP A 93 56.43 11.72 -15.83
N GLN A 94 56.36 10.97 -16.95
CA GLN A 94 57.51 10.76 -17.82
C GLN A 94 57.10 10.61 -19.30
N LYS A 95 57.78 11.40 -20.13
CA LYS A 95 57.58 11.57 -21.59
C LYS A 95 58.03 10.33 -22.39
N ASN A 96 57.27 10.02 -23.44
CA ASN A 96 57.85 9.48 -24.68
C ASN A 96 57.16 10.13 -25.89
N ASN A 97 57.99 10.70 -26.76
CA ASN A 97 57.63 11.40 -27.99
C ASN A 97 57.43 10.37 -29.11
N ASP A 98 56.26 10.37 -29.74
CA ASP A 98 56.12 10.07 -31.16
C ASP A 98 55.08 11.01 -31.77
N LYS A 99 55.53 11.81 -32.74
CA LYS A 99 54.71 12.75 -33.50
C LYS A 99 53.85 11.97 -34.50
N ILE A 100 52.53 12.03 -34.32
CA ILE A 100 51.56 11.75 -35.38
C ILE A 100 50.74 13.03 -35.55
N ASP A 101 50.69 13.53 -36.79
CA ASP A 101 50.04 14.79 -37.16
C ASP A 101 48.56 14.78 -36.80
N LEU A 102 48.17 15.71 -35.92
CA LEU A 102 46.79 15.99 -35.56
C LEU A 102 46.15 16.86 -36.64
N VAL A 103 45.26 16.28 -37.44
CA VAL A 103 44.23 17.05 -38.15
C VAL A 103 43.27 17.61 -37.09
N PRO A 104 42.95 18.91 -37.07
CA PRO A 104 42.02 19.45 -36.09
C PRO A 104 40.65 18.82 -36.30
N LEU A 105 40.13 18.13 -35.28
CA LEU A 105 38.71 17.81 -35.19
C LEU A 105 37.95 19.13 -35.10
N THR A 106 37.32 19.52 -36.20
CA THR A 106 36.31 20.57 -36.19
C THR A 106 35.20 20.13 -35.24
N PRO A 107 34.75 21.00 -34.31
CA PRO A 107 33.61 20.68 -33.48
C PRO A 107 32.41 20.48 -34.39
N VAL A 108 31.73 19.34 -34.25
CA VAL A 108 30.41 19.13 -34.85
C VAL A 108 29.46 20.11 -34.16
N ILE A 109 29.32 21.29 -34.75
CA ILE A 109 28.30 22.27 -34.37
C ILE A 109 26.96 21.60 -34.69
N GLN A 110 26.22 21.19 -33.65
CA GLN A 110 24.80 20.90 -33.85
C GLN A 110 24.14 22.19 -34.33
N PRO A 111 23.34 22.17 -35.40
CA PRO A 111 22.65 23.36 -35.86
C PRO A 111 21.77 23.89 -34.73
N ILE A 112 22.14 25.08 -34.21
CA ILE A 112 21.28 25.85 -33.32
C ILE A 112 20.21 26.45 -34.23
N PHE A 113 19.05 25.81 -34.26
CA PHE A 113 17.90 26.37 -34.94
C PHE A 113 17.37 27.54 -34.11
N PRO A 114 17.07 28.70 -34.73
CA PRO A 114 16.44 29.80 -34.02
C PRO A 114 15.10 29.33 -33.42
N ILE A 115 14.87 29.66 -32.16
CA ILE A 115 13.58 29.46 -31.50
C ILE A 115 12.61 30.43 -32.20
N PRO A 116 11.60 29.94 -32.95
CA PRO A 116 10.69 30.83 -33.63
C PRO A 116 9.84 31.60 -32.63
N SER A 117 9.52 32.85 -32.94
CA SER A 117 8.60 33.66 -32.12
C SER A 117 7.18 33.06 -32.14
N ASN A 118 6.35 33.37 -31.14
CA ASN A 118 4.95 32.88 -31.07
C ASN A 118 4.14 33.24 -32.34
N ASP A 119 4.41 34.41 -32.94
CA ASP A 119 3.75 34.86 -34.18
C ASP A 119 4.27 34.13 -35.44
N GLU A 120 5.52 33.69 -35.47
CA GLU A 120 6.05 32.81 -36.54
C GLU A 120 5.56 31.37 -36.40
N LEU A 121 5.32 30.91 -35.17
CA LEU A 121 4.79 29.58 -34.85
C LEU A 121 3.33 29.40 -35.28
N ASP A 122 2.48 30.43 -35.15
CA ASP A 122 1.07 30.34 -35.55
C ASP A 122 0.87 30.19 -37.07
N ASN A 123 1.84 30.61 -37.90
CA ASN A 123 1.90 30.35 -39.35
C ASN A 123 2.70 29.09 -39.73
N PHE A 124 3.24 28.36 -38.75
CA PHE A 124 4.18 27.26 -38.94
C PHE A 124 3.72 25.97 -38.23
N TYR A 125 2.47 25.58 -38.47
CA TYR A 125 1.98 24.27 -38.07
C TYR A 125 1.75 23.35 -39.28
N PRO A 126 2.16 22.07 -39.21
CA PRO A 126 2.06 21.13 -40.33
C PRO A 126 0.63 21.01 -40.85
N LYS A 127 0.45 20.95 -42.17
CA LYS A 127 -0.84 20.54 -42.76
C LYS A 127 -1.10 19.08 -42.34
N GLN A 128 -2.07 18.89 -41.45
CA GLN A 128 -2.60 17.56 -41.14
C GLN A 128 -3.42 17.11 -42.34
N ILE A 129 -2.81 16.34 -43.23
CA ILE A 129 -3.49 15.83 -44.43
C ILE A 129 -4.32 14.63 -43.99
N GLU A 130 -5.64 14.80 -43.95
CA GLU A 130 -6.54 13.65 -43.96
C GLU A 130 -6.35 12.94 -45.30
N GLU A 131 -5.89 11.69 -45.25
CA GLU A 131 -5.87 10.87 -46.45
C GLU A 131 -7.28 10.86 -47.05
N GLU A 132 -7.37 11.04 -48.37
CA GLU A 132 -8.67 10.98 -49.04
C GLU A 132 -9.25 9.58 -48.82
N TYR A 133 -10.52 9.54 -48.39
CA TYR A 133 -11.20 8.27 -48.17
C TYR A 133 -11.46 7.61 -49.52
N ASN A 134 -10.58 6.67 -49.88
CA ASN A 134 -10.62 5.94 -51.13
C ASN A 134 -10.75 4.43 -50.86
N PRO A 135 -11.98 3.94 -50.66
CA PRO A 135 -12.27 2.53 -50.46
C PRO A 135 -11.63 1.64 -51.53
N LYS A 136 -10.96 0.59 -51.11
CA LYS A 136 -10.44 -0.46 -52.00
C LYS A 136 -11.02 -1.80 -51.59
N ASP A 137 -11.30 -2.63 -52.58
CA ASP A 137 -11.56 -4.05 -52.33
C ASP A 137 -10.25 -4.80 -52.46
N LEU A 138 -9.78 -5.37 -51.36
CA LEU A 138 -8.52 -6.12 -51.30
C LEU A 138 -8.81 -7.62 -51.27
N SER A 139 -8.01 -8.38 -52.01
CA SER A 139 -7.98 -9.84 -51.88
C SER A 139 -7.49 -10.28 -50.50
N GLU A 140 -7.85 -11.51 -50.08
CA GLU A 140 -7.41 -12.06 -48.79
C GLU A 140 -5.87 -12.09 -48.68
N ASP A 141 -5.17 -12.45 -49.76
CA ASP A 141 -3.70 -12.50 -49.81
C ASP A 141 -3.05 -11.13 -49.64
N GLU A 142 -3.62 -10.08 -50.24
CA GLU A 142 -3.14 -8.70 -50.07
C GLU A 142 -3.29 -8.25 -48.61
N ILE A 143 -4.40 -8.58 -47.96
CA ILE A 143 -4.63 -8.25 -46.54
C ILE A 143 -3.63 -8.96 -45.66
N ILE A 144 -3.46 -10.27 -45.85
CA ILE A 144 -2.51 -11.09 -45.10
C ILE A 144 -1.08 -10.55 -45.29
N SER A 145 -0.69 -10.19 -46.51
CA SER A 145 0.62 -9.61 -46.80
C SER A 145 0.83 -8.29 -46.05
N ARG A 146 -0.17 -7.41 -46.03
CA ARG A 146 -0.11 -6.15 -45.26
C ARG A 146 -0.01 -6.37 -43.75
N ILE A 147 -0.78 -7.30 -43.18
CA ILE A 147 -0.70 -7.65 -41.75
C ILE A 147 0.67 -8.23 -41.38
N LYS A 148 1.30 -8.97 -42.30
CA LYS A 148 2.64 -9.55 -42.13
C LYS A 148 3.75 -8.51 -42.29
N ASN A 149 3.52 -7.40 -42.98
CA ASN A 149 4.54 -6.37 -43.23
C ASN A 149 4.92 -5.64 -41.93
N GLN A 150 6.09 -5.98 -41.37
CA GLN A 150 6.62 -5.38 -40.13
C GLN A 150 7.40 -4.08 -40.33
N MET A 151 7.59 -3.62 -41.58
CA MET A 151 8.35 -2.38 -41.84
C MET A 151 7.55 -1.13 -41.48
N GLU A 152 6.23 -1.25 -41.37
CA GLU A 152 5.30 -0.14 -41.15
C GLU A 152 4.73 -0.16 -39.73
N THR A 153 4.30 1.00 -39.22
CA THR A 153 3.71 1.12 -37.88
C THR A 153 2.31 0.51 -37.84
N TRP A 154 1.84 0.14 -36.63
CA TRP A 154 0.58 -0.59 -36.40
C TRP A 154 -0.69 0.00 -37.06
N ASN A 155 -0.71 1.29 -37.36
CA ASN A 155 -1.83 2.00 -37.98
C ASN A 155 -1.52 2.57 -39.37
N TYR A 156 -0.44 2.12 -40.03
CA TYR A 156 0.00 2.68 -41.30
C TYR A 156 -1.06 2.57 -42.42
N PHE A 157 -1.80 1.46 -42.43
CA PHE A 157 -2.92 1.21 -43.34
C PHE A 157 -4.29 1.58 -42.75
N ALA A 158 -4.34 2.31 -41.63
CA ALA A 158 -5.59 2.72 -41.01
C ALA A 158 -6.07 4.07 -41.57
N HIS A 159 -7.38 4.20 -41.76
CA HIS A 159 -8.01 5.49 -42.07
C HIS A 159 -8.62 6.12 -40.81
N PRO A 160 -8.48 7.44 -40.58
CA PRO A 160 -8.98 8.12 -39.38
C PRO A 160 -10.53 8.16 -39.26
N LYS A 161 -11.25 7.83 -40.34
CA LYS A 161 -12.73 7.74 -40.37
C LYS A 161 -13.28 6.64 -39.47
N TYR A 162 -12.52 5.58 -39.23
CA TYR A 162 -12.96 4.46 -38.39
C TYR A 162 -11.99 4.23 -37.24
N VAL A 163 -12.50 3.61 -36.16
CA VAL A 163 -11.72 3.27 -34.97
C VAL A 163 -12.26 2.00 -34.34
N LEU A 164 -11.39 1.18 -33.76
CA LEU A 164 -11.83 0.06 -32.93
C LEU A 164 -12.39 0.60 -31.61
N GLU A 165 -13.50 0.03 -31.14
CA GLU A 165 -14.02 0.34 -29.80
C GLU A 165 -12.97 0.02 -28.71
N LYS A 166 -12.19 -1.05 -28.92
CA LYS A 166 -11.14 -1.53 -28.01
C LYS A 166 -9.88 -1.89 -28.79
N ASN A 167 -8.78 -1.21 -28.49
CA ASN A 167 -7.47 -1.50 -29.10
C ASN A 167 -6.68 -2.57 -28.33
N ASN A 168 -7.13 -2.90 -27.11
CA ASN A 168 -6.56 -3.96 -26.30
C ASN A 168 -7.69 -4.66 -25.53
N VAL A 169 -7.65 -5.99 -25.47
CA VAL A 169 -8.62 -6.81 -24.71
C VAL A 169 -7.92 -7.97 -24.02
N THR A 170 -8.53 -8.50 -22.97
CA THR A 170 -8.10 -9.76 -22.33
C THR A 170 -9.21 -10.77 -22.47
N VAL A 171 -8.88 -12.00 -22.86
CA VAL A 171 -9.80 -13.14 -22.86
C VAL A 171 -9.41 -14.13 -21.76
N TYR A 172 -10.42 -14.65 -21.06
CA TYR A 172 -10.26 -15.52 -19.89
C TYR A 172 -10.69 -16.95 -20.21
N GLY A 173 -10.40 -17.86 -19.27
CA GLY A 173 -10.21 -19.26 -19.60
C GLY A 173 -11.36 -20.25 -19.49
N ASP A 174 -12.58 -19.85 -19.18
CA ASP A 174 -13.66 -20.78 -18.85
C ASP A 174 -14.57 -21.19 -20.04
N GLY A 175 -14.31 -20.66 -21.24
CA GLY A 175 -15.11 -20.93 -22.43
C GLY A 175 -16.43 -20.13 -22.51
N GLN A 176 -16.75 -19.30 -21.51
CA GLN A 176 -17.88 -18.36 -21.52
C GLN A 176 -17.40 -16.91 -21.70
N ASP A 177 -16.18 -16.60 -21.29
CA ASP A 177 -15.58 -15.27 -21.43
C ASP A 177 -15.15 -15.02 -22.90
N SER A 178 -16.03 -14.39 -23.67
CA SER A 178 -15.76 -13.91 -25.03
C SER A 178 -15.88 -12.38 -25.10
N VAL A 179 -15.12 -11.78 -26.01
CA VAL A 179 -15.14 -10.34 -26.25
C VAL A 179 -15.53 -10.08 -27.70
N LYS A 180 -16.64 -9.37 -27.90
CA LYS A 180 -17.01 -8.86 -29.23
C LYS A 180 -16.20 -7.61 -29.52
N LEU A 181 -15.40 -7.65 -30.58
CA LEU A 181 -14.73 -6.49 -31.14
C LEU A 181 -15.65 -5.79 -32.14
N LYS A 182 -15.56 -4.46 -32.18
CA LYS A 182 -16.37 -3.60 -33.04
C LYS A 182 -15.49 -2.55 -33.69
N LEU A 183 -15.70 -2.34 -34.99
CA LEU A 183 -15.19 -1.19 -35.70
C LEU A 183 -16.31 -0.15 -35.79
N LEU A 184 -16.01 1.08 -35.41
CA LEU A 184 -16.95 2.18 -35.34
C LEU A 184 -16.59 3.24 -36.37
N GLU A 185 -17.59 3.85 -37.00
CA GLU A 185 -17.41 5.13 -37.68
C GLU A 185 -17.25 6.23 -36.63
N LYS A 186 -16.14 6.96 -36.71
CA LYS A 186 -15.67 7.83 -35.63
C LYS A 186 -16.60 9.00 -35.34
N GLU A 187 -17.24 9.58 -36.35
CA GLU A 187 -18.13 10.74 -36.19
C GLU A 187 -19.47 10.36 -35.57
N THR A 188 -20.05 9.25 -36.02
CA THR A 188 -21.38 8.81 -35.58
C THR A 188 -21.34 7.87 -34.38
N GLY A 189 -20.17 7.26 -34.10
CA GLY A 189 -19.98 6.22 -33.10
C GLY A 189 -20.69 4.90 -33.44
N ARG A 190 -21.21 4.75 -34.67
CA ARG A 190 -21.99 3.58 -35.08
C ARG A 190 -21.09 2.44 -35.54
N GLU A 191 -21.46 1.21 -35.16
CA GLU A 191 -20.81 -0.01 -35.62
C GLU A 191 -20.99 -0.16 -37.14
N VAL A 192 -19.89 -0.41 -37.86
CA VAL A 192 -19.94 -0.62 -39.31
C VAL A 192 -20.12 -2.10 -39.64
N SER A 193 -20.94 -2.40 -40.65
CA SER A 193 -21.16 -3.76 -41.16
C SER A 193 -20.19 -4.11 -42.28
N GLY A 194 -19.84 -5.39 -42.43
CA GLY A 194 -18.96 -5.88 -43.51
C GLY A 194 -17.47 -5.83 -43.19
N VAL A 195 -17.11 -5.84 -41.90
CA VAL A 195 -15.73 -5.97 -41.43
C VAL A 195 -15.26 -7.41 -41.65
N ARG A 196 -14.08 -7.58 -42.26
CA ARG A 196 -13.40 -8.88 -42.34
C ARG A 196 -12.38 -8.97 -41.22
N TRP A 197 -12.45 -10.04 -40.43
CA TRP A 197 -11.60 -10.21 -39.25
C TRP A 197 -10.49 -11.21 -39.51
N PHE A 198 -9.31 -10.93 -38.95
CA PHE A 198 -8.11 -11.76 -39.08
C PHE A 198 -7.43 -11.90 -37.72
N GLN A 199 -6.89 -13.08 -37.42
CA GLN A 199 -6.03 -13.32 -36.27
C GLN A 199 -4.60 -13.58 -36.74
N LYS A 200 -3.62 -13.09 -35.97
CA LYS A 200 -2.21 -13.34 -36.23
C LYS A 200 -1.58 -14.10 -35.08
N THR A 201 -0.85 -15.16 -35.41
CA THR A 201 -0.09 -15.95 -34.43
C THR A 201 0.99 -15.11 -33.73
N ARG A 202 1.45 -15.59 -32.56
CA ARG A 202 2.49 -14.92 -31.77
C ARG A 202 3.88 -15.17 -32.38
N ILE A 203 4.75 -14.16 -32.26
CA ILE A 203 6.19 -14.24 -32.57
C ILE A 203 6.83 -15.47 -31.89
N PRO A 204 7.68 -16.26 -32.59
CA PRO A 204 8.31 -15.99 -33.88
C PRO A 204 7.45 -16.35 -35.11
N TYR A 205 6.26 -16.89 -34.91
CA TYR A 205 5.35 -17.21 -36.01
C TYR A 205 4.65 -15.94 -36.50
N THR A 206 4.41 -15.86 -37.80
CA THR A 206 3.78 -14.72 -38.46
C THR A 206 2.58 -15.15 -39.29
N ASP A 207 2.06 -16.36 -39.06
CA ASP A 207 0.86 -16.86 -39.73
C ASP A 207 -0.33 -15.98 -39.38
N VAL A 208 -1.15 -15.70 -40.39
CA VAL A 208 -2.37 -14.91 -40.30
C VAL A 208 -3.50 -15.77 -40.85
N PHE A 209 -4.60 -15.84 -40.09
CA PHE A 209 -5.79 -16.60 -40.46
C PHE A 209 -6.99 -15.67 -40.50
N ALA A 210 -7.82 -15.79 -41.54
CA ALA A 210 -9.14 -15.17 -41.54
C ALA A 210 -10.00 -15.75 -40.40
N ALA A 211 -11.04 -15.02 -39.99
CA ALA A 211 -12.01 -15.51 -39.02
C ALA A 211 -12.62 -16.87 -39.44
N GLU A 212 -13.00 -17.67 -38.46
CA GLU A 212 -13.40 -19.08 -38.58
C GLU A 212 -12.28 -20.03 -39.06
N LYS A 213 -11.14 -19.52 -39.52
CA LYS A 213 -9.92 -20.31 -39.79
C LYS A 213 -8.98 -20.23 -38.59
N GLU A 214 -8.28 -21.32 -38.34
CA GLU A 214 -7.31 -21.40 -37.24
C GLU A 214 -6.18 -22.37 -37.55
N GLY A 215 -5.04 -22.18 -36.89
CA GLY A 215 -3.91 -23.11 -36.91
C GLY A 215 -3.68 -23.76 -35.55
N ASP A 216 -2.78 -24.74 -35.50
CA ASP A 216 -2.37 -25.41 -34.25
C ASP A 216 -1.73 -24.44 -33.25
N LYS A 217 -1.11 -23.38 -33.77
CA LYS A 217 -0.39 -22.33 -33.01
C LYS A 217 -1.27 -21.12 -32.68
N SER A 218 -2.56 -21.14 -33.04
CA SER A 218 -3.53 -20.11 -32.65
C SER A 218 -3.94 -20.30 -31.19
N TYR A 219 -3.94 -19.21 -30.42
CA TYR A 219 -4.44 -19.19 -29.04
C TYR A 219 -5.89 -18.70 -28.91
N LEU A 220 -6.46 -18.23 -30.03
CA LEU A 220 -7.77 -17.62 -30.09
C LEU A 220 -8.68 -18.36 -31.06
N THR A 221 -9.96 -18.38 -30.71
CA THR A 221 -11.05 -18.58 -31.66
C THR A 221 -11.60 -17.19 -32.00
N LEU A 222 -11.68 -16.88 -33.30
CA LEU A 222 -12.16 -15.61 -33.82
C LEU A 222 -13.28 -15.88 -34.82
N THR A 223 -14.47 -15.38 -34.53
CA THR A 223 -15.63 -15.52 -35.41
C THR A 223 -15.69 -14.39 -36.44
N SER A 224 -16.40 -14.63 -37.53
CA SER A 224 -16.72 -13.67 -38.59
C SER A 224 -17.47 -12.43 -38.06
N SER A 225 -18.14 -12.54 -36.91
CA SER A 225 -18.82 -11.44 -36.23
C SER A 225 -17.90 -10.57 -35.34
N GLY A 226 -16.61 -10.91 -35.26
CA GLY A 226 -15.61 -10.21 -34.43
C GLY A 226 -15.60 -10.67 -32.97
N VAL A 227 -16.26 -11.78 -32.62
CA VAL A 227 -16.18 -12.37 -31.28
C VAL A 227 -14.88 -13.16 -31.14
N VAL A 228 -14.09 -12.80 -30.13
CA VAL A 228 -12.82 -13.43 -29.77
C VAL A 228 -12.98 -14.18 -28.45
N SER A 229 -12.49 -15.41 -28.39
CA SER A 229 -12.44 -16.22 -27.17
C SER A 229 -11.15 -17.03 -27.11
N ARG A 230 -10.83 -17.56 -25.92
CA ARG A 230 -9.66 -18.42 -25.74
C ARG A 230 -9.89 -19.79 -26.38
N LYS A 231 -8.98 -20.22 -27.25
CA LYS A 231 -9.06 -21.52 -27.93
C LYS A 231 -8.72 -22.70 -27.02
N LYS A 232 -7.62 -22.58 -26.26
CA LYS A 232 -7.09 -23.67 -25.42
C LYS A 232 -6.62 -23.15 -24.04
N PRO A 233 -6.77 -23.96 -22.98
CA PRO A 233 -6.09 -23.74 -21.72
C PRO A 233 -4.57 -23.69 -21.91
N HIS A 234 -3.89 -22.85 -21.15
CA HIS A 234 -2.44 -22.76 -21.14
C HIS A 234 -1.94 -22.22 -19.80
N GLU A 235 -0.68 -22.51 -19.50
CA GLU A 235 0.02 -22.07 -18.28
C GLU A 235 1.11 -21.03 -18.57
N GLU A 236 1.36 -20.68 -19.84
CA GLU A 236 2.30 -19.61 -20.17
C GLU A 236 1.80 -18.25 -19.68
N ASN A 237 2.70 -17.48 -19.07
CA ASN A 237 2.38 -16.12 -18.68
C ASN A 237 2.42 -15.18 -19.89
N GLN A 238 1.45 -14.25 -19.94
CA GLN A 238 1.45 -13.10 -20.86
C GLN A 238 1.46 -13.46 -22.35
N ILE A 239 0.60 -14.38 -22.78
CA ILE A 239 0.35 -14.56 -24.20
C ILE A 239 -0.36 -13.32 -24.73
N ILE A 240 0.31 -12.58 -25.63
CA ILE A 240 -0.27 -11.47 -26.38
C ILE A 240 -0.21 -11.82 -27.86
N THR A 241 -1.34 -11.66 -28.54
CA THR A 241 -1.53 -11.90 -29.98
C THR A 241 -2.30 -10.72 -30.58
N GLU A 242 -2.45 -10.69 -31.91
CA GLU A 242 -3.07 -9.58 -32.62
C GLU A 242 -4.32 -10.06 -33.36
N VAL A 243 -5.39 -9.28 -33.25
CA VAL A 243 -6.58 -9.39 -34.10
C VAL A 243 -6.69 -8.13 -34.94
N TRP A 244 -6.99 -8.30 -36.22
CA TRP A 244 -7.06 -7.23 -37.20
C TRP A 244 -8.45 -7.16 -37.81
N ALA A 245 -9.02 -5.96 -37.85
CA ALA A 245 -10.19 -5.64 -38.65
C ALA A 245 -9.74 -5.06 -39.99
N GLU A 246 -10.26 -5.60 -41.08
CA GLU A 246 -10.21 -5.00 -42.40
C GLU A 246 -11.58 -4.44 -42.76
N TYR A 247 -11.59 -3.20 -43.26
CA TYR A 247 -12.78 -2.56 -43.78
C TYR A 247 -12.43 -1.61 -44.92
N LYS A 248 -12.96 -1.88 -46.11
CA LYS A 248 -12.80 -1.04 -47.31
C LYS A 248 -11.34 -0.74 -47.67
N GLY A 249 -10.45 -1.70 -47.45
CA GLY A 249 -9.03 -1.65 -47.78
C GLY A 249 -8.14 -1.10 -46.66
N TYR A 250 -8.71 -0.78 -45.50
CA TYR A 250 -8.00 -0.24 -44.33
C TYR A 250 -7.93 -1.26 -43.20
N LEU A 251 -6.85 -1.22 -42.42
CA LEU A 251 -6.54 -2.20 -41.37
C LEU A 251 -6.46 -1.56 -39.98
N TYR A 252 -7.02 -2.24 -38.98
CA TYR A 252 -7.08 -1.78 -37.59
C TYR A 252 -6.67 -2.91 -36.64
N GLN A 253 -5.67 -2.66 -35.79
CA GLN A 253 -5.08 -3.64 -34.88
C GLN A 253 -5.70 -3.58 -33.48
N CYS A 254 -6.04 -4.76 -32.93
CA CYS A 254 -6.35 -4.99 -31.54
C CYS A 254 -5.33 -5.97 -30.92
N LEU A 255 -4.72 -5.63 -29.80
CA LEU A 255 -3.90 -6.58 -29.04
C LEU A 255 -4.80 -7.39 -28.09
N VAL A 256 -4.65 -8.70 -28.12
CA VAL A 256 -5.42 -9.62 -27.27
C VAL A 256 -4.48 -10.31 -26.32
N LYS A 257 -4.63 -10.05 -25.02
CA LYS A 257 -4.01 -10.85 -23.96
C LYS A 257 -4.87 -12.11 -23.73
N VAL A 258 -4.24 -13.27 -23.78
CA VAL A 258 -4.88 -14.55 -23.43
C VAL A 258 -4.43 -14.90 -22.02
N ALA A 259 -5.37 -14.92 -21.07
CA ALA A 259 -5.05 -15.19 -19.67
C ALA A 259 -4.77 -16.69 -19.44
N SER A 260 -3.76 -16.98 -18.62
CA SER A 260 -3.48 -18.35 -18.18
C SER A 260 -4.59 -18.88 -17.27
N ASN A 261 -4.58 -20.18 -16.98
CA ASN A 261 -5.53 -20.78 -16.05
C ASN A 261 -5.40 -20.16 -14.64
N ASP A 262 -4.17 -20.02 -14.16
CA ASP A 262 -3.89 -19.38 -12.87
C ASP A 262 -4.33 -17.91 -12.82
N GLU A 263 -4.05 -17.12 -13.86
CA GLU A 263 -4.51 -15.72 -13.93
C GLU A 263 -6.05 -15.63 -13.88
N THR A 264 -6.73 -16.49 -14.64
CA THR A 264 -8.20 -16.56 -14.67
C THR A 264 -8.76 -16.91 -13.30
N ARG A 265 -8.22 -17.94 -12.64
CA ARG A 265 -8.65 -18.38 -11.30
C ARG A 265 -8.44 -17.27 -10.27
N ASN A 266 -7.25 -16.67 -10.23
CA ASN A 266 -6.90 -15.62 -9.25
C ASN A 266 -7.83 -14.40 -9.35
N ILE A 267 -8.18 -13.96 -10.56
CA ILE A 267 -9.09 -12.82 -10.76
C ILE A 267 -10.49 -13.16 -10.27
N LYS A 268 -10.99 -14.36 -10.55
CA LYS A 268 -12.31 -14.81 -10.08
C LYS A 268 -12.35 -14.94 -8.55
N GLU A 269 -11.34 -15.56 -7.96
CA GLU A 269 -11.21 -15.68 -6.52
C GLU A 269 -11.14 -14.31 -5.82
N GLU A 270 -10.36 -13.37 -6.35
CA GLU A 270 -10.28 -12.00 -5.81
C GLU A 270 -11.64 -11.29 -5.91
N LEU A 271 -12.36 -11.41 -7.03
CA LEU A 271 -13.70 -10.83 -7.19
C LEU A 271 -14.71 -11.39 -6.16
N ILE A 272 -14.72 -12.70 -5.95
CA ILE A 272 -15.61 -13.32 -4.96
C ILE A 272 -15.19 -12.91 -3.54
N ALA A 273 -13.89 -12.83 -3.26
CA ALA A 273 -13.38 -12.33 -1.98
C ALA A 273 -13.79 -10.88 -1.73
N GLU A 274 -13.77 -10.02 -2.75
CA GLU A 274 -14.26 -8.65 -2.66
C GLU A 274 -15.78 -8.58 -2.41
N GLN A 275 -16.57 -9.44 -3.05
CA GLN A 275 -18.01 -9.52 -2.79
C GLN A 275 -18.31 -9.98 -1.35
N GLU A 276 -17.58 -10.98 -0.86
CA GLU A 276 -17.75 -11.47 0.50
C GLU A 276 -17.30 -10.43 1.54
N ALA A 277 -16.19 -9.74 1.28
CA ALA A 277 -15.76 -8.60 2.09
C ALA A 277 -16.86 -7.54 2.23
N GLU A 278 -17.57 -7.23 1.14
CA GLU A 278 -18.64 -6.24 1.13
C GLU A 278 -19.78 -6.60 2.09
N LYS A 279 -20.13 -7.88 2.18
CA LYS A 279 -21.14 -8.39 3.11
C LYS A 279 -20.66 -8.27 4.56
N ILE A 280 -19.41 -8.71 4.81
CA ILE A 280 -18.80 -8.71 6.15
C ILE A 280 -18.78 -7.31 6.74
N ILE A 281 -18.39 -6.29 5.96
CA ILE A 281 -18.18 -4.93 6.46
C ILE A 281 -19.43 -4.05 6.45
N SER A 282 -20.57 -4.56 6.01
CA SER A 282 -21.77 -3.77 5.67
C SER A 282 -22.17 -2.79 6.80
N ASP A 283 -22.23 -3.27 8.04
CA ASP A 283 -22.59 -2.48 9.22
C ASP A 283 -21.46 -1.58 9.75
N TRP A 284 -20.24 -1.68 9.22
CA TRP A 284 -19.05 -1.01 9.74
C TRP A 284 -18.65 0.22 8.92
N LYS A 285 -19.21 0.40 7.72
CA LYS A 285 -18.84 1.49 6.80
C LYS A 285 -18.99 2.89 7.40
N ASN A 286 -19.99 3.05 8.27
CA ASN A 286 -20.28 4.31 8.95
C ASN A 286 -19.62 4.43 10.32
N LEU A 287 -18.72 3.53 10.72
CA LEU A 287 -17.98 3.66 11.96
C LEU A 287 -16.78 4.62 11.80
N PRO A 288 -16.33 5.27 12.89
CA PRO A 288 -15.04 5.96 12.92
C PRO A 288 -13.87 5.00 12.63
N THR A 289 -12.77 5.52 12.08
CA THR A 289 -11.64 4.72 11.57
C THR A 289 -11.11 3.70 12.58
N LEU A 290 -10.89 4.09 13.84
CA LEU A 290 -10.41 3.17 14.86
C LEU A 290 -11.38 1.98 15.07
N GLN A 291 -12.69 2.25 15.08
CA GLN A 291 -13.71 1.21 15.25
C GLN A 291 -13.81 0.29 14.04
N LYS A 292 -13.63 0.82 12.81
CA LYS A 292 -13.51 0.02 11.58
C LYS A 292 -12.37 -0.99 11.68
N VAL A 293 -11.19 -0.54 12.13
CA VAL A 293 -10.00 -1.38 12.29
C VAL A 293 -10.22 -2.45 13.37
N ILE A 294 -10.77 -2.07 14.53
CA ILE A 294 -11.09 -3.00 15.63
C ILE A 294 -12.05 -4.10 15.14
N LYS A 295 -13.17 -3.73 14.49
CA LYS A 295 -14.17 -4.70 14.02
C LYS A 295 -13.63 -5.67 12.97
N ALA A 296 -12.86 -5.16 12.02
CA ALA A 296 -12.25 -6.02 11.00
C ALA A 296 -11.19 -6.96 11.59
N HIS A 297 -10.39 -6.49 12.55
CA HIS A 297 -9.42 -7.34 13.26
C HIS A 297 -10.13 -8.44 14.04
N GLU A 298 -11.11 -8.08 14.90
CA GLU A 298 -11.91 -9.01 15.68
C GLU A 298 -12.55 -10.09 14.79
N TRP A 299 -13.10 -9.68 13.65
CA TRP A 299 -13.68 -10.60 12.69
C TRP A 299 -12.65 -11.58 12.13
N MET A 300 -11.50 -11.08 11.66
CA MET A 300 -10.45 -11.93 11.10
C MET A 300 -9.93 -12.96 12.12
N VAL A 301 -9.64 -12.53 13.35
CA VAL A 301 -9.01 -13.39 14.37
C VAL A 301 -9.95 -14.45 14.94
N THR A 302 -11.26 -14.25 14.82
CA THR A 302 -12.29 -15.19 15.34
C THR A 302 -12.96 -16.03 14.25
N ASN A 303 -12.91 -15.61 12.98
CA ASN A 303 -13.62 -16.29 11.89
C ASN A 303 -12.70 -17.02 10.90
N VAL A 304 -11.39 -16.79 10.93
CA VAL A 304 -10.45 -17.46 10.02
C VAL A 304 -9.58 -18.42 10.79
N ILE A 305 -9.48 -19.66 10.30
CA ILE A 305 -8.65 -20.74 10.86
C ILE A 305 -7.27 -20.72 10.20
N TYR A 306 -6.21 -20.80 11.00
CA TYR A 306 -4.86 -20.87 10.46
C TYR A 306 -4.45 -22.30 10.11
N LEU A 307 -3.92 -22.48 8.90
CA LEU A 307 -3.46 -23.77 8.41
C LEU A 307 -1.96 -23.95 8.67
N LEU A 308 -1.59 -24.96 9.47
CA LEU A 308 -0.18 -25.33 9.70
C LEU A 308 0.44 -26.02 8.47
N GLN A 309 -0.38 -26.70 7.67
CA GLN A 309 0.01 -27.32 6.41
C GLN A 309 -0.79 -26.67 5.30
N ALA A 310 -0.09 -25.99 4.40
CA ALA A 310 -0.72 -25.17 3.37
C ALA A 310 -0.19 -25.51 1.98
N THR A 311 -1.09 -25.39 1.02
CA THR A 311 -0.81 -25.38 -0.40
C THR A 311 -0.58 -23.92 -0.82
N PRO A 312 0.61 -23.57 -1.36
CA PRO A 312 0.96 -22.18 -1.67
C PRO A 312 -0.01 -21.46 -2.64
N GLN A 313 -0.79 -22.21 -3.41
CA GLN A 313 -1.77 -21.66 -4.37
C GLN A 313 -3.15 -21.37 -3.77
N ASP A 314 -3.63 -22.17 -2.82
CA ASP A 314 -5.05 -22.13 -2.40
C ASP A 314 -5.24 -21.49 -1.03
N ASP A 315 -4.20 -21.50 -0.18
CA ASP A 315 -4.30 -21.06 1.23
C ASP A 315 -3.68 -19.67 1.47
N GLU A 316 -3.12 -19.05 0.42
CA GLU A 316 -2.43 -17.76 0.44
C GLU A 316 -3.26 -16.59 -0.16
N THR A 317 -4.51 -16.85 -0.53
CA THR A 317 -5.40 -15.87 -1.18
C THR A 317 -6.35 -15.22 -0.19
N ALA A 318 -6.87 -14.03 -0.54
CA ALA A 318 -7.94 -13.42 0.24
C ALA A 318 -9.22 -14.27 0.20
N TYR A 319 -9.46 -15.00 -0.89
CA TYR A 319 -10.54 -15.97 -1.03
C TYR A 319 -10.45 -17.07 0.02
N ALA A 320 -9.26 -17.62 0.26
CA ALA A 320 -9.02 -18.61 1.30
C ALA A 320 -9.50 -18.12 2.68
N ALA A 321 -9.12 -16.90 3.05
CA ALA A 321 -9.47 -16.32 4.34
C ALA A 321 -10.93 -15.86 4.42
N LEU A 322 -11.41 -15.08 3.44
CA LEU A 322 -12.74 -14.48 3.50
C LEU A 322 -13.86 -15.44 3.13
N VAL A 323 -13.63 -16.39 2.23
CA VAL A 323 -14.66 -17.31 1.73
C VAL A 323 -14.51 -18.68 2.38
N ASN A 324 -13.32 -19.30 2.25
CA ASN A 324 -13.10 -20.64 2.82
C ASN A 324 -12.90 -20.62 4.34
N LYS A 325 -12.73 -19.43 4.95
CA LYS A 325 -12.49 -19.23 6.38
C LYS A 325 -11.24 -19.98 6.89
N ARG A 326 -10.27 -20.23 6.02
CA ARG A 326 -9.01 -20.92 6.36
C ARG A 326 -7.86 -20.43 5.48
N ALA A 327 -6.74 -20.03 6.07
CA ALA A 327 -5.62 -19.45 5.33
C ALA A 327 -4.30 -19.51 6.13
N ILE A 328 -3.20 -19.11 5.48
CA ILE A 328 -1.94 -18.77 6.15
C ILE A 328 -1.67 -17.26 6.18
N CYS A 329 -0.53 -16.88 6.77
CA CYS A 329 0.06 -15.52 6.85
C CYS A 329 -0.39 -14.58 5.70
N ASN A 330 -0.12 -14.98 4.46
CA ASN A 330 -0.40 -14.20 3.25
C ASN A 330 -1.91 -13.99 2.98
N GLY A 331 -2.73 -15.04 3.17
CA GLY A 331 -4.18 -14.97 2.97
C GLY A 331 -4.87 -14.06 3.99
N TYR A 332 -4.45 -14.11 5.26
CA TYR A 332 -4.91 -13.16 6.29
C TYR A 332 -4.58 -11.72 5.93
N ALA A 333 -3.33 -11.44 5.55
CA ALA A 333 -2.89 -10.08 5.23
C ALA A 333 -3.58 -9.50 3.99
N LYS A 334 -3.83 -10.32 2.95
CA LYS A 334 -4.59 -9.91 1.77
C LYS A 334 -6.06 -9.67 2.08
N ALA A 335 -6.70 -10.57 2.84
CA ALA A 335 -8.08 -10.43 3.26
C ALA A 335 -8.30 -9.16 4.09
N PHE A 336 -7.48 -8.94 5.12
CA PHE A 336 -7.56 -7.73 5.94
C PHE A 336 -7.33 -6.45 5.11
N ARG A 337 -6.40 -6.49 4.14
CA ARG A 337 -6.22 -5.39 3.17
C ARG A 337 -7.49 -5.12 2.35
N ILE A 338 -8.19 -6.14 1.85
CA ILE A 338 -9.45 -5.95 1.12
C ILE A 338 -10.51 -5.30 2.03
N LEU A 339 -10.67 -5.79 3.26
CA LEU A 339 -11.61 -5.21 4.24
C LEU A 339 -11.29 -3.72 4.49
N MET A 340 -10.03 -3.38 4.76
CA MET A 340 -9.59 -2.00 5.00
C MET A 340 -9.80 -1.10 3.78
N LYS A 341 -9.44 -1.57 2.57
CA LYS A 341 -9.68 -0.81 1.33
C LYS A 341 -11.15 -0.48 1.15
N LYS A 342 -12.05 -1.44 1.36
CA LYS A 342 -13.51 -1.24 1.24
C LYS A 342 -14.08 -0.36 2.35
N LEU A 343 -13.46 -0.35 3.53
CA LEU A 343 -13.79 0.55 4.63
C LEU A 343 -13.22 1.97 4.46
N GLY A 344 -12.41 2.22 3.43
CA GLY A 344 -11.75 3.51 3.18
C GLY A 344 -10.59 3.79 4.13
N VAL A 345 -10.02 2.75 4.76
CA VAL A 345 -8.88 2.86 5.68
C VAL A 345 -7.59 2.60 4.90
N PRO A 346 -6.63 3.55 4.88
CA PRO A 346 -5.34 3.32 4.25
C PRO A 346 -4.62 2.14 4.89
N VAL A 347 -4.13 1.23 4.05
CA VAL A 347 -3.55 -0.05 4.47
C VAL A 347 -2.38 -0.42 3.57
N SER A 348 -1.31 -0.92 4.17
CA SER A 348 -0.17 -1.51 3.47
C SER A 348 0.07 -2.95 3.94
N ILE A 349 0.70 -3.77 3.10
CA ILE A 349 1.19 -5.09 3.49
C ILE A 349 2.66 -4.93 3.86
N ILE A 350 3.07 -5.54 4.97
CA ILE A 350 4.46 -5.66 5.37
C ILE A 350 4.89 -7.12 5.25
N THR A 351 6.11 -7.31 4.79
CA THR A 351 6.80 -8.60 4.80
C THR A 351 8.02 -8.49 5.70
N GLY A 352 8.31 -9.57 6.41
CA GLY A 352 9.44 -9.60 7.32
C GLY A 352 9.78 -11.01 7.77
N GLY A 353 10.81 -11.11 8.58
CA GLY A 353 11.15 -12.28 9.36
C GLY A 353 10.67 -12.10 10.79
N GLY A 354 9.79 -13.00 11.23
CA GLY A 354 9.55 -13.25 12.64
C GLY A 354 10.28 -14.53 13.02
N ASN A 355 11.21 -14.46 13.94
CA ASN A 355 11.52 -15.69 14.66
C ASN A 355 10.19 -16.04 15.37
N GLN A 356 9.58 -17.17 15.03
CA GLN A 356 8.53 -17.77 15.84
C GLN A 356 9.13 -19.11 16.10
N ALA A 357 9.90 -19.20 17.17
CA ALA A 357 10.53 -20.43 17.59
C ALA A 357 9.46 -21.47 17.94
N LEU A 358 8.81 -22.06 16.93
CA LEU A 358 8.55 -23.49 16.92
C LEU A 358 9.89 -24.24 16.99
N PHE A 359 10.98 -23.61 16.52
CA PHE A 359 12.37 -24.05 16.68
C PHE A 359 13.29 -22.85 17.03
N PRO A 360 14.04 -22.88 18.14
CA PRO A 360 15.04 -21.86 18.47
C PRO A 360 16.04 -21.68 17.32
N GLY A 361 16.28 -20.43 16.89
CA GLY A 361 17.25 -20.09 15.83
C GLY A 361 16.69 -19.97 14.40
N TYR A 362 15.37 -20.14 14.18
CA TYR A 362 14.77 -20.03 12.85
C TYR A 362 13.89 -18.78 12.68
N VAL A 363 14.30 -17.90 11.76
CA VAL A 363 13.48 -16.75 11.32
C VAL A 363 12.48 -17.24 10.27
N THR A 364 11.19 -17.25 10.60
CA THR A 364 10.11 -17.58 9.67
C THR A 364 9.71 -16.34 8.91
N ARG A 365 9.60 -16.45 7.58
CA ARG A 365 9.05 -15.37 6.76
C ARG A 365 7.58 -15.18 7.11
N HIS A 366 7.16 -13.94 7.30
CA HIS A 366 5.82 -13.58 7.73
C HIS A 366 5.30 -12.36 6.96
N VAL A 367 3.98 -12.23 6.91
CA VAL A 367 3.26 -11.19 6.18
C VAL A 367 2.10 -10.70 7.04
N TRP A 368 2.00 -9.39 7.23
CA TRP A 368 0.93 -8.74 8.01
C TRP A 368 0.63 -7.34 7.43
N ASN A 369 -0.08 -6.49 8.17
CA ASN A 369 -0.52 -5.17 7.68
C ASN A 369 -0.04 -3.99 8.53
N LEU A 370 0.08 -2.83 7.88
CA LEU A 370 0.04 -1.51 8.51
C LEU A 370 -1.28 -0.83 8.19
N VAL A 371 -1.87 -0.13 9.16
CA VAL A 371 -3.07 0.70 8.97
C VAL A 371 -2.80 2.14 9.43
N GLU A 372 -3.40 3.09 8.73
CA GLU A 372 -3.31 4.51 9.08
C GLU A 372 -4.53 4.94 9.91
N ILE A 373 -4.29 5.45 11.12
CA ILE A 373 -5.30 6.01 11.99
C ILE A 373 -4.84 7.42 12.38
N ASP A 374 -5.70 8.41 12.13
CA ASP A 374 -5.41 9.83 12.40
C ASP A 374 -4.12 10.38 11.82
N GLY A 375 -3.71 9.82 10.67
CA GLY A 375 -2.52 10.28 9.97
C GLY A 375 -1.25 9.54 10.38
N GLU A 376 -1.31 8.60 11.31
CA GLU A 376 -0.15 7.82 11.78
C GLU A 376 -0.34 6.33 11.47
N TRP A 377 0.77 5.60 11.28
CA TRP A 377 0.78 4.19 10.94
C TRP A 377 0.96 3.27 12.15
N TYR A 378 0.30 2.13 12.11
CA TYR A 378 0.32 1.11 13.17
C TYR A 378 0.29 -0.29 12.58
N HIS A 379 1.04 -1.21 13.17
CA HIS A 379 1.03 -2.63 12.80
C HIS A 379 -0.24 -3.32 13.29
N VAL A 380 -0.84 -4.15 12.43
CA VAL A 380 -1.95 -5.04 12.77
C VAL A 380 -1.66 -6.41 12.17
N ASP A 381 -1.51 -7.41 13.02
CA ASP A 381 -1.29 -8.79 12.61
C ASP A 381 -2.43 -9.72 13.06
N THR A 382 -3.40 -9.87 12.17
CA THR A 382 -4.55 -10.76 12.38
C THR A 382 -4.18 -12.26 12.36
N THR A 383 -2.99 -12.63 11.87
CA THR A 383 -2.54 -14.02 11.86
C THR A 383 -2.04 -14.43 13.22
N TRP A 384 -1.20 -13.62 13.86
CA TRP A 384 -0.63 -13.95 15.17
C TRP A 384 -1.58 -13.64 16.33
N ASP A 385 -2.52 -12.72 16.14
CA ASP A 385 -3.63 -12.48 17.07
C ASP A 385 -4.80 -13.47 16.93
N ARG A 386 -4.70 -14.44 16.00
CA ARG A 386 -5.75 -15.46 15.82
C ARG A 386 -6.08 -16.17 17.14
N ALA A 387 -7.35 -16.49 17.32
CA ALA A 387 -7.74 -17.42 18.37
C ALA A 387 -7.10 -18.80 18.07
N ARG A 388 -6.38 -19.38 19.05
CA ARG A 388 -5.85 -20.75 18.93
C ARG A 388 -7.02 -21.73 18.91
N THR A 389 -7.34 -22.28 17.74
CA THR A 389 -8.42 -23.24 17.55
C THR A 389 -8.20 -24.50 18.37
N GLY A 390 -9.17 -24.84 19.24
CA GLY A 390 -9.20 -26.06 20.03
C GLY A 390 -10.27 -26.07 21.12
N ASN A 391 -10.63 -24.90 21.68
CA ASN A 391 -11.73 -24.77 22.65
C ASN A 391 -12.69 -23.67 22.20
N LYS A 392 -13.88 -24.07 21.72
CA LYS A 392 -14.98 -23.16 21.36
C LYS A 392 -15.53 -22.35 22.54
N SER A 393 -15.04 -22.56 23.77
CA SER A 393 -15.55 -21.92 24.98
C SER A 393 -15.07 -20.47 25.20
N ASN A 394 -13.94 -20.04 24.60
CA ASN A 394 -13.40 -18.68 24.80
C ASN A 394 -13.02 -18.01 23.47
N ASN A 395 -13.99 -17.82 22.57
CA ASN A 395 -13.84 -17.23 21.23
C ASN A 395 -13.48 -15.71 21.24
N GLN A 396 -12.57 -15.29 22.12
CA GLN A 396 -12.16 -13.89 22.30
C GLN A 396 -10.96 -13.56 21.41
N ALA A 397 -11.02 -12.41 20.75
CA ALA A 397 -9.90 -11.84 20.00
C ALA A 397 -8.70 -11.60 20.91
N ASN A 398 -7.51 -12.02 20.48
CA ASN A 398 -6.25 -11.60 21.09
C ASN A 398 -5.80 -10.27 20.46
N TYR A 399 -5.05 -9.45 21.19
CA TYR A 399 -4.59 -8.12 20.73
C TYR A 399 -3.09 -7.90 20.99
N ASN A 400 -2.31 -8.98 21.07
CA ASN A 400 -0.87 -8.91 21.30
C ASN A 400 -0.14 -8.22 20.15
N PHE A 401 -0.70 -8.25 18.94
CA PHE A 401 -0.15 -7.64 17.73
C PHE A 401 -1.09 -6.62 17.08
N PHE A 402 -1.88 -5.94 17.92
CA PHE A 402 -2.85 -4.93 17.51
C PHE A 402 -2.36 -3.51 17.81
N LEU A 403 -2.25 -2.71 16.75
CA LEU A 403 -1.78 -1.32 16.76
C LEU A 403 -0.39 -1.16 17.37
N MET A 404 0.57 -1.99 16.98
CA MET A 404 1.95 -1.86 17.45
C MET A 404 2.72 -0.77 16.69
N HIS A 405 3.78 -0.28 17.31
CA HIS A 405 4.79 0.60 16.70
C HIS A 405 6.04 -0.22 16.29
N ASP A 406 6.85 0.29 15.37
CA ASP A 406 8.12 -0.35 14.95
C ASP A 406 9.00 -0.72 16.16
N ASP A 407 9.19 0.23 17.09
CA ASP A 407 9.89 0.05 18.37
C ASP A 407 9.41 -1.10 19.27
N ASP A 408 8.20 -1.65 19.05
CA ASP A 408 7.70 -2.78 19.83
C ASP A 408 8.33 -4.09 19.42
N PHE A 409 8.84 -4.21 18.20
CA PHE A 409 9.47 -5.43 17.71
C PHE A 409 10.87 -5.59 18.31
N GLY A 410 11.15 -6.78 18.84
CA GLY A 410 12.48 -7.15 19.34
C GLY A 410 13.54 -7.22 18.24
N LYS A 411 14.82 -7.14 18.63
CA LYS A 411 15.99 -7.04 17.73
C LYS A 411 16.13 -8.17 16.70
N GLU A 412 15.51 -9.31 16.93
CA GLU A 412 15.55 -10.46 16.03
C GLU A 412 14.52 -10.41 14.90
N ASN A 413 13.56 -9.47 14.98
CA ASN A 413 12.59 -9.26 13.92
C ASN A 413 13.20 -8.33 12.86
N SER A 414 13.02 -8.69 11.60
CA SER A 414 13.48 -7.88 10.47
C SER A 414 12.32 -7.62 9.54
N PHE A 415 12.04 -6.37 9.26
CA PHE A 415 11.07 -5.97 8.24
C PHE A 415 11.51 -4.65 7.64
N TYR A 416 11.04 -4.39 6.44
CA TYR A 416 11.26 -3.12 5.77
C TYR A 416 9.96 -2.34 5.75
N ASN A 417 9.93 -1.21 6.45
CA ASN A 417 8.78 -0.32 6.53
C ASN A 417 9.10 1.01 5.82
N VAL A 418 8.58 1.21 4.61
CA VAL A 418 8.72 2.48 3.87
C VAL A 418 7.93 3.65 4.50
N LEU A 419 7.11 3.36 5.51
CA LEU A 419 6.24 4.31 6.20
C LEU A 419 6.71 4.60 7.64
N SER A 420 7.94 4.20 7.99
CA SER A 420 8.53 4.33 9.33
C SER A 420 8.59 5.76 9.84
N ASP A 421 8.64 6.75 8.94
CA ASP A 421 8.75 8.18 9.27
C ASP A 421 7.52 8.74 10.01
N ASN A 422 6.41 7.99 10.04
CA ASN A 422 5.13 8.48 10.54
C ASN A 422 4.37 7.41 11.35
N MET A 423 5.10 6.66 12.17
CA MET A 423 4.54 5.69 13.10
C MET A 423 3.92 6.39 14.31
N GLY A 424 2.78 5.88 14.77
CA GLY A 424 2.00 6.54 15.81
C GLY A 424 2.25 6.02 17.23
N GLN A 425 2.22 6.93 18.20
CA GLN A 425 2.38 6.58 19.63
C GLN A 425 1.04 6.60 20.38
N ARG A 426 0.02 7.28 19.85
CA ARG A 426 -1.24 7.49 20.56
C ARG A 426 -1.99 6.17 20.77
N TYR A 427 -2.13 5.37 19.72
CA TYR A 427 -2.83 4.08 19.77
C TYR A 427 -1.89 2.88 19.95
N ARG A 428 -0.60 3.13 20.23
CA ARG A 428 0.41 2.08 20.38
C ARG A 428 0.00 1.09 21.46
N ASN A 429 -0.22 -0.16 21.08
CA ASN A 429 -0.68 -1.26 21.94
C ASN A 429 -1.99 -0.95 22.70
N LEU A 430 -2.92 -0.21 22.08
CA LEU A 430 -4.15 0.29 22.73
C LEU A 430 -4.97 -0.79 23.45
N LYS A 431 -4.99 -2.02 22.94
CA LYS A 431 -5.77 -3.14 23.49
C LYS A 431 -4.94 -4.08 24.37
N LEU A 432 -3.64 -3.80 24.54
CA LEU A 432 -2.78 -4.54 25.47
C LEU A 432 -2.96 -3.97 26.89
N ASN A 433 -3.47 -4.81 27.79
CA ASN A 433 -3.72 -4.39 29.17
C ASN A 433 -2.44 -3.93 29.87
N ASN A 434 -2.52 -2.80 30.57
CA ASN A 434 -1.45 -2.24 31.41
C ASN A 434 -0.17 -1.90 30.63
N PHE A 435 -0.24 -1.62 29.33
CA PHE A 435 0.89 -1.06 28.58
C PHE A 435 1.06 0.43 28.90
N VAL A 436 2.28 0.87 29.16
CA VAL A 436 2.61 2.27 29.48
C VAL A 436 3.85 2.71 28.71
N LYS A 437 3.83 3.96 28.23
CA LYS A 437 4.88 4.55 27.38
C LYS A 437 5.79 5.52 28.15
N SER A 438 5.36 5.98 29.33
CA SER A 438 6.04 7.00 30.14
C SER A 438 5.86 6.76 31.63
N ALA A 439 6.63 7.50 32.44
CA ALA A 439 6.42 7.53 33.89
C ALA A 439 5.02 8.05 34.27
N ASP A 440 4.54 9.10 33.59
CA ASP A 440 3.19 9.65 33.84
C ASP A 440 2.09 8.61 33.62
N GLU A 441 2.14 7.86 32.52
CA GLU A 441 1.18 6.78 32.24
C GLU A 441 1.27 5.65 33.28
N ALA A 442 2.48 5.31 33.74
CA ALA A 442 2.68 4.32 34.81
C ALA A 442 2.08 4.78 36.15
N MET A 443 2.29 6.05 36.51
CA MET A 443 1.72 6.65 37.73
C MET A 443 0.20 6.76 37.64
N ALA A 444 -0.35 7.13 36.48
CA ALA A 444 -1.78 7.22 36.29
C ALA A 444 -2.45 5.84 36.26
N LEU A 445 -1.80 4.83 35.67
CA LEU A 445 -2.27 3.44 35.73
C LEU A 445 -2.32 2.94 37.18
N PHE A 446 -1.28 3.22 37.97
CA PHE A 446 -1.28 2.92 39.40
C PHE A 446 -2.44 3.63 40.12
N ASP A 447 -2.61 4.94 39.88
CA ASP A 447 -3.70 5.75 40.44
C ASP A 447 -5.09 5.17 40.18
N VAL A 448 -5.30 4.71 38.95
CA VAL A 448 -6.57 4.15 38.49
C VAL A 448 -6.85 2.80 39.12
N LYS A 449 -5.83 1.94 39.17
CA LYS A 449 -6.00 0.55 39.60
C LYS A 449 -6.26 0.43 41.10
N TYR A 450 -5.68 1.35 41.88
CA TYR A 450 -5.73 1.33 43.34
C TYR A 450 -6.46 2.56 43.90
N SER A 451 -7.40 3.13 43.14
CA SER A 451 -8.13 4.35 43.51
C SER A 451 -8.88 4.21 44.84
N ASP A 452 -9.43 3.02 45.07
CA ASP A 452 -10.31 2.71 46.21
C ASP A 452 -9.58 2.02 47.37
N GLU A 453 -8.25 1.88 47.28
CA GLU A 453 -7.44 1.18 48.28
C GLU A 453 -6.77 2.14 49.27
N ASN A 454 -6.87 1.82 50.56
CA ASN A 454 -6.24 2.59 51.65
C ASN A 454 -4.78 2.23 51.92
N ASN A 455 -4.28 1.14 51.32
CA ASN A 455 -2.92 0.66 51.49
C ASN A 455 -2.24 0.51 50.13
N ILE A 456 -0.90 0.59 50.10
CA ILE A 456 -0.14 0.28 48.89
C ILE A 456 -0.31 -1.22 48.58
N PRO A 457 -0.63 -1.59 47.33
CA PRO A 457 -0.65 -2.99 46.93
C PRO A 457 0.75 -3.59 47.06
N ARG A 458 0.86 -4.85 47.48
CA ARG A 458 2.17 -5.52 47.52
C ARG A 458 2.84 -5.59 46.14
N TRP A 459 2.04 -5.69 45.08
CA TRP A 459 2.52 -5.92 43.71
C TRP A 459 1.83 -4.99 42.71
N PHE A 460 2.61 -4.45 41.78
CA PHE A 460 2.12 -3.74 40.60
C PHE A 460 2.78 -4.27 39.33
N GLU A 461 1.97 -4.56 38.32
CA GLU A 461 2.41 -5.23 37.09
C GLU A 461 1.90 -4.49 35.86
N PHE A 462 2.80 -4.23 34.92
CA PHE A 462 2.56 -3.48 33.69
C PHE A 462 3.56 -3.88 32.60
N TYR A 463 3.34 -3.40 31.38
CA TYR A 463 4.24 -3.58 30.24
C TYR A 463 4.88 -2.24 29.88
N ALA A 464 6.21 -2.21 29.73
CA ALA A 464 6.94 -1.00 29.34
C ALA A 464 8.26 -1.36 28.66
N GLU A 465 8.82 -0.43 27.89
CA GLU A 465 10.19 -0.55 27.41
C GLU A 465 11.19 -0.45 28.56
N GLU A 466 12.20 -1.31 28.57
CA GLU A 466 13.20 -1.37 29.64
C GLU A 466 13.94 -0.04 29.85
N LYS A 467 14.15 0.72 28.77
CA LYS A 467 14.76 2.06 28.80
C LYS A 467 13.95 3.10 29.60
N LYS A 468 12.67 2.84 29.89
CA LYS A 468 11.77 3.73 30.63
C LYS A 468 11.75 3.47 32.14
N LEU A 469 12.30 2.35 32.60
CA LEU A 469 12.17 1.94 34.00
C LEU A 469 12.79 2.93 34.98
N ASN A 470 13.96 3.48 34.68
CA ASN A 470 14.61 4.46 35.56
C ASN A 470 13.75 5.72 35.78
N GLU A 471 13.07 6.18 34.72
CA GLU A 471 12.15 7.33 34.78
C GLU A 471 10.92 7.00 35.64
N ILE A 472 10.35 5.81 35.43
CA ILE A 472 9.18 5.31 36.17
C ILE A 472 9.52 5.14 37.66
N GLU A 473 10.63 4.47 37.99
CA GLU A 473 11.07 4.22 39.37
C GLU A 473 11.33 5.53 40.13
N LYS A 474 11.92 6.53 39.45
CA LYS A 474 12.11 7.86 40.00
C LYS A 474 10.78 8.55 40.30
N ALA A 475 9.79 8.44 39.41
CA ALA A 475 8.46 9.01 39.64
C ALA A 475 7.75 8.38 40.85
N PHE A 476 7.82 7.05 41.01
CA PHE A 476 7.30 6.37 42.19
C PHE A 476 8.01 6.82 43.48
N THR A 477 9.34 6.87 43.46
CA THR A 477 10.15 7.29 44.62
C THR A 477 9.86 8.73 45.02
N ASN A 478 9.74 9.65 44.04
CA ASN A 478 9.39 11.05 44.30
C ASN A 478 8.00 11.22 44.92
N ARG A 479 7.09 10.27 44.69
CA ARG A 479 5.77 10.22 45.34
C ARG A 479 5.82 9.56 46.73
N GLY A 480 6.98 9.09 47.18
CA GLY A 480 7.14 8.36 48.44
C GLY A 480 6.74 6.88 48.37
N ILE A 481 6.57 6.33 47.15
CA ILE A 481 6.29 4.91 46.95
C ILE A 481 7.61 4.17 46.82
N ASN A 482 7.98 3.43 47.87
CA ASN A 482 9.25 2.71 47.95
C ASN A 482 9.15 1.36 47.23
N ILE A 483 9.96 1.18 46.18
CA ILE A 483 10.14 -0.08 45.48
C ILE A 483 11.19 -0.91 46.23
N LEU A 484 10.80 -2.12 46.67
CA LEU A 484 11.69 -3.06 47.36
C LEU A 484 12.43 -3.97 46.39
N ASP A 485 11.74 -4.43 45.36
CA ASP A 485 12.27 -5.37 44.38
C ASP A 485 11.55 -5.21 43.03
N ARG A 486 12.19 -5.67 41.96
CA ARG A 486 11.63 -5.70 40.61
C ARG A 486 11.90 -7.04 39.92
N SER A 487 10.87 -7.55 39.26
CA SER A 487 10.98 -8.68 38.33
C SER A 487 10.71 -8.19 36.91
N ILE A 488 11.62 -8.51 35.99
CA ILE A 488 11.53 -8.20 34.57
C ILE A 488 11.40 -9.53 33.82
N LYS A 489 10.32 -9.70 33.07
CA LYS A 489 10.11 -10.86 32.21
C LYS A 489 10.09 -10.43 30.75
N ASN A 490 10.90 -11.11 29.94
CA ASN A 490 10.87 -10.95 28.49
C ASN A 490 9.49 -11.35 27.96
N VAL A 491 8.93 -10.52 27.10
CA VAL A 491 7.79 -10.88 26.27
C VAL A 491 8.38 -11.32 24.93
N SER A 492 8.04 -12.54 24.51
CA SER A 492 8.58 -13.10 23.27
C SER A 492 8.34 -12.14 22.10
N TRP A 493 9.36 -11.92 21.28
CA TRP A 493 9.33 -11.05 20.08
C TRP A 493 9.17 -9.56 20.33
N MET A 494 8.95 -9.15 21.58
CA MET A 494 8.69 -7.76 21.92
C MET A 494 9.91 -7.11 22.56
N ASN A 495 10.13 -5.85 22.24
CA ASN A 495 11.16 -5.03 22.86
C ASN A 495 10.73 -4.54 24.25
N TYR A 496 9.42 -4.33 24.47
CA TYR A 496 8.87 -4.09 25.79
C TYR A 496 8.91 -5.35 26.67
N LYS A 497 8.95 -5.15 27.98
CA LYS A 497 9.03 -6.19 29.00
C LYS A 497 7.79 -6.16 29.88
N LYS A 498 7.52 -7.30 30.49
CA LYS A 498 6.54 -7.41 31.58
C LYS A 498 7.26 -7.11 32.89
N ILE A 499 6.89 -6.03 33.54
CA ILE A 499 7.53 -5.52 34.76
C ILE A 499 6.61 -5.79 35.94
N ARG A 500 7.19 -6.24 37.05
CA ARG A 500 6.49 -6.36 38.32
C ARG A 500 7.31 -5.71 39.42
N TYR A 501 6.75 -4.68 40.06
CA TYR A 501 7.32 -4.07 41.25
C TYR A 501 6.73 -4.65 42.51
N GLN A 502 7.60 -4.88 43.51
CA GLN A 502 7.22 -5.09 44.89
C GLN A 502 7.34 -3.77 45.65
N PHE A 503 6.28 -3.36 46.34
CA PHE A 503 6.32 -2.16 47.16
C PHE A 503 6.44 -2.51 48.65
N ALA A 504 6.98 -1.56 49.42
CA ALA A 504 7.03 -1.66 50.88
C ALA A 504 5.64 -1.45 51.50
N ASN A 505 5.29 -2.28 52.48
CA ASN A 505 4.00 -2.22 53.18
C ASN A 505 3.98 -1.18 54.32
N ASN A 506 4.91 -0.22 54.32
CA ASN A 506 5.08 0.75 55.39
C ASN A 506 4.40 2.10 55.09
N PHE A 507 3.83 2.28 53.90
CA PHE A 507 3.12 3.48 53.52
C PHE A 507 1.63 3.33 53.79
N LYS A 508 1.13 4.04 54.81
CA LYS A 508 -0.30 4.23 55.02
C LYS A 508 -0.72 5.50 54.30
N PHE A 509 -1.70 5.38 53.40
CA PHE A 509 -2.22 6.55 52.71
C PHE A 509 -3.02 7.44 53.66
N GLN A 510 -3.05 8.74 53.37
CA GLN A 510 -3.98 9.66 54.05
C GLN A 510 -5.42 9.18 53.83
N LYS A 511 -6.33 9.55 54.74
CA LYS A 511 -7.77 9.30 54.63
C LYS A 511 -8.24 9.72 53.23
N ILE A 512 -9.01 8.86 52.57
CA ILE A 512 -9.60 9.16 51.25
C ILE A 512 -10.41 10.45 51.37
N ASN A 513 -10.05 11.43 50.56
CA ASN A 513 -10.75 12.72 50.51
C ASN A 513 -11.84 12.66 49.44
N ASP A 514 -13.08 12.96 49.84
CA ASP A 514 -14.19 13.12 48.91
C ASP A 514 -14.03 14.44 48.15
N ILE A 515 -14.04 14.36 46.81
CA ILE A 515 -13.96 15.52 45.92
C ILE A 515 -15.21 15.53 45.05
N LYS A 516 -16.03 16.58 45.17
CA LYS A 516 -17.21 16.78 44.35
C LYS A 516 -16.86 17.52 43.08
N PHE A 517 -17.45 17.09 41.97
CA PHE A 517 -17.26 17.75 40.69
C PHE A 517 -18.53 17.74 39.85
N ASN A 518 -18.65 18.73 38.98
CA ASN A 518 -19.70 18.87 38.00
C ASN A 518 -19.14 18.64 36.60
N VAL A 519 -19.95 18.07 35.74
CA VAL A 519 -19.61 17.88 34.33
C VAL A 519 -20.59 18.62 33.45
N HIS A 520 -20.05 19.38 32.50
CA HIS A 520 -20.83 20.17 31.55
C HIS A 520 -20.31 19.97 30.13
N LYS A 521 -21.22 19.92 29.16
CA LYS A 521 -20.85 20.12 27.76
C LYS A 521 -20.23 21.50 27.63
N HIS A 522 -19.08 21.57 26.99
CA HIS A 522 -18.36 22.81 26.75
C HIS A 522 -18.08 22.96 25.26
N SER A 523 -17.67 24.16 24.85
CA SER A 523 -17.21 24.40 23.49
C SER A 523 -16.07 25.40 23.53
N VAL A 524 -15.01 25.13 22.78
CA VAL A 524 -13.84 26.01 22.66
C VAL A 524 -13.81 26.58 21.24
N PRO A 525 -14.32 27.81 21.00
CA PRO A 525 -14.34 28.40 19.67
C PRO A 525 -12.95 28.48 19.05
N LYS A 526 -12.87 28.31 17.72
CA LYS A 526 -11.62 28.29 16.92
C LYS A 526 -10.72 27.06 17.12
N GLU A 527 -10.96 26.23 18.13
CA GLU A 527 -10.29 24.92 18.23
C GLU A 527 -10.90 23.93 17.23
N ILE A 528 -10.05 23.16 16.56
CA ILE A 528 -10.50 22.03 15.72
C ILE A 528 -11.18 21.00 16.61
N LEU A 529 -12.41 20.61 16.26
CA LEU A 529 -13.30 19.77 17.07
C LEU A 529 -13.63 20.38 18.44
N GLY A 530 -13.56 21.71 18.57
CA GLY A 530 -13.85 22.44 19.80
C GLY A 530 -15.29 22.27 20.32
N GLU A 531 -16.25 21.82 19.50
CA GLU A 531 -17.59 21.44 19.97
C GLU A 531 -17.59 20.17 20.83
N TYR A 532 -16.60 19.29 20.65
CA TYR A 532 -16.50 18.00 21.32
C TYR A 532 -15.65 18.09 22.58
N THR A 533 -16.04 18.98 23.51
CA THR A 533 -15.32 19.19 24.76
C THR A 533 -16.21 19.04 25.99
N ILE A 534 -15.62 18.54 27.06
CA ILE A 534 -16.25 18.43 28.37
C ILE A 534 -15.49 19.32 29.36
N LYS A 535 -16.20 20.18 30.07
CA LYS A 535 -15.65 20.89 31.23
C LYS A 535 -15.97 20.12 32.50
N VAL A 536 -14.92 19.82 33.27
CA VAL A 536 -14.97 19.21 34.60
C VAL A 536 -14.66 20.31 35.62
N SER A 537 -15.67 20.70 36.40
CA SER A 537 -15.55 21.77 37.38
C SER A 537 -15.59 21.24 38.80
N PHE A 538 -14.55 21.52 39.59
CA PHE A 538 -14.39 20.98 40.94
C PHE A 538 -14.96 21.93 41.99
N VAL A 539 -15.69 21.39 42.97
CA VAL A 539 -16.25 22.18 44.07
C VAL A 539 -15.11 22.60 45.01
N GLU A 540 -14.34 21.63 45.46
CA GLU A 540 -13.16 21.81 46.31
C GLU A 540 -11.96 22.36 45.52
N ASP A 541 -11.00 22.98 46.22
CA ASP A 541 -9.73 23.37 45.61
C ASP A 541 -8.84 22.14 45.42
N ILE A 542 -8.58 21.81 44.15
CA ILE A 542 -7.73 20.70 43.74
C ILE A 542 -6.42 21.16 43.07
N ASN A 543 -6.00 22.41 43.27
CA ASN A 543 -4.80 22.95 42.61
C ASN A 543 -3.54 22.11 42.86
N ASN A 544 -3.41 21.55 44.06
CA ASN A 544 -2.31 20.67 44.47
C ASN A 544 -2.44 19.23 43.95
N ILE A 545 -3.56 18.90 43.29
CA ILE A 545 -3.81 17.59 42.70
C ILE A 545 -3.54 17.68 41.21
N ASN A 546 -2.58 16.90 40.73
CA ASN A 546 -2.35 16.73 39.30
C ASN A 546 -3.14 15.53 38.77
N LEU A 547 -4.11 15.80 37.91
CA LEU A 547 -4.83 14.79 37.12
C LEU A 547 -4.25 14.73 35.72
N LEU A 548 -3.79 13.54 35.34
CA LEU A 548 -3.32 13.17 34.01
C LEU A 548 -4.48 12.67 33.15
N PRO A 549 -4.35 12.63 31.81
CA PRO A 549 -5.43 12.16 30.93
C PRO A 549 -6.01 10.81 31.33
N GLU A 550 -5.17 9.86 31.75
CA GLU A 550 -5.55 8.49 32.09
C GLU A 550 -6.34 8.39 33.41
N ASN A 551 -6.29 9.43 34.26
CA ASN A 551 -7.13 9.53 35.46
C ASN A 551 -8.61 9.74 35.09
N PHE A 552 -8.90 10.26 33.90
CA PHE A 552 -10.26 10.44 33.38
C PHE A 552 -10.67 9.21 32.56
N LYS A 553 -11.55 8.38 33.12
CA LYS A 553 -12.14 7.23 32.43
C LYS A 553 -13.33 7.65 31.61
N VAL A 554 -13.08 7.82 30.31
CA VAL A 554 -14.10 8.17 29.33
C VAL A 554 -14.63 6.91 28.65
N LYS A 555 -15.96 6.80 28.56
CA LYS A 555 -16.65 5.77 27.78
C LYS A 555 -17.21 6.37 26.50
N ASN A 556 -17.19 5.59 25.42
CA ASN A 556 -17.75 5.94 24.09
C ASN A 556 -17.04 7.07 23.32
N ALA A 557 -15.92 7.57 23.84
CA ALA A 557 -15.00 8.51 23.19
C ALA A 557 -13.59 8.34 23.75
N MET A 558 -12.60 9.00 23.14
CA MET A 558 -11.23 9.07 23.66
C MET A 558 -10.85 10.51 23.97
N ILE A 559 -9.97 10.69 24.96
CA ILE A 559 -9.36 11.98 25.24
C ILE A 559 -8.23 12.21 24.22
N LYS A 560 -8.27 13.36 23.55
CA LYS A 560 -7.20 13.84 22.67
C LYS A 560 -6.15 14.61 23.45
N LYS A 561 -6.60 15.51 24.31
CA LYS A 561 -5.79 16.29 25.25
C LYS A 561 -6.66 16.78 26.40
N ILE A 562 -6.00 17.19 27.47
CA ILE A 562 -6.64 17.89 28.59
C ILE A 562 -5.97 19.25 28.78
N GLU A 563 -6.71 20.20 29.33
CA GLU A 563 -6.22 21.51 29.70
C GLU A 563 -6.69 21.85 31.11
N LYS A 564 -5.75 22.24 31.99
CA LYS A 564 -6.07 22.67 33.36
C LYS A 564 -6.30 24.19 33.37
N SER A 565 -7.42 24.63 33.92
CA SER A 565 -7.79 26.04 34.07
C SER A 565 -8.11 26.32 35.53
N GLY A 566 -7.11 26.78 36.29
CA GLY A 566 -7.19 26.86 37.75
C GLY A 566 -7.42 25.47 38.35
N LYS A 567 -8.52 25.31 39.09
CA LYS A 567 -8.94 24.02 39.66
C LYS A 567 -9.72 23.14 38.67
N ASP A 568 -10.18 23.68 37.55
CA ASP A 568 -11.03 22.98 36.58
C ASP A 568 -10.21 22.34 35.45
N TYR A 569 -10.83 21.39 34.73
CA TYR A 569 -10.23 20.74 33.56
C TYR A 569 -11.16 20.80 32.35
N ILE A 570 -10.59 21.00 31.17
CA ILE A 570 -11.26 20.86 29.87
C ILE A 570 -10.70 19.61 29.19
N LEU A 571 -11.59 18.67 28.86
CA LEU A 571 -11.27 17.44 28.15
C LEU A 571 -11.68 17.61 26.68
N TYR A 572 -10.70 17.51 25.77
CA TYR A 572 -10.94 17.53 24.33
C TYR A 572 -11.13 16.10 23.84
N LEU A 573 -12.28 15.80 23.24
CA LEU A 573 -12.67 14.46 22.86
C LEU A 573 -12.53 14.23 21.35
N ASP A 574 -12.17 13.01 20.98
CA ASP A 574 -12.29 12.49 19.62
C ASP A 574 -12.52 10.97 19.62
N ASN A 575 -12.39 10.31 18.46
CA ASN A 575 -12.53 8.86 18.30
C ASN A 575 -13.73 8.28 19.04
N PHE A 576 -14.89 8.92 18.85
CA PHE A 576 -16.18 8.46 19.35
C PHE A 576 -16.48 7.04 18.85
N GLU A 577 -17.33 6.31 19.56
CA GLU A 577 -17.71 4.95 19.17
C GLU A 577 -18.48 4.90 17.83
N LYS A 578 -19.18 5.98 17.49
CA LYS A 578 -20.02 6.11 16.29
C LYS A 578 -20.27 7.59 15.95
N TYR A 579 -20.82 7.84 14.76
CA TYR A 579 -21.41 9.13 14.39
C TYR A 579 -22.90 9.19 14.81
N GLY A 580 -23.44 10.40 14.96
CA GLY A 580 -24.77 10.68 15.49
C GLY A 580 -24.74 10.85 17.02
N ASN A 581 -25.87 10.61 17.68
CA ASN A 581 -26.00 10.80 19.12
C ASN A 581 -25.17 9.78 19.91
N VAL A 582 -24.25 10.29 20.75
CA VAL A 582 -23.37 9.50 21.62
C VAL A 582 -23.42 10.07 23.04
N ASP A 583 -23.77 9.22 24.00
CA ASP A 583 -23.63 9.54 25.42
C ASP A 583 -22.23 9.18 25.90
N VAL A 584 -21.46 10.19 26.26
CA VAL A 584 -20.10 10.04 26.80
C VAL A 584 -20.19 9.94 28.31
N GLY A 585 -19.80 8.79 28.86
CA GLY A 585 -19.67 8.60 30.31
C GLY A 585 -18.30 9.04 30.79
N LEU A 586 -18.25 9.64 31.97
CA LEU A 586 -16.99 10.01 32.64
C LEU A 586 -16.91 9.34 34.02
N GLU A 587 -15.70 9.04 34.45
CA GLU A 587 -15.34 8.70 35.83
C GLU A 587 -13.93 9.24 36.07
N ILE A 588 -13.62 9.71 37.28
CA ILE A 588 -12.29 10.19 37.63
C ILE A 588 -11.73 9.27 38.70
N LYS A 589 -10.54 8.72 38.44
CA LYS A 589 -9.84 7.83 39.37
C LYS A 589 -8.46 8.37 39.68
N LYS A 590 -8.24 8.68 40.96
CA LYS A 590 -6.93 8.98 41.50
C LYS A 590 -6.81 8.37 42.88
N GLN A 591 -5.74 7.62 43.10
CA GLN A 591 -5.43 7.04 44.40
C GLN A 591 -5.37 8.14 45.49
N GLY A 592 -6.03 7.88 46.62
CA GLY A 592 -6.16 8.82 47.74
C GLY A 592 -7.38 9.74 47.67
N TYR A 593 -8.17 9.70 46.59
CA TYR A 593 -9.30 10.59 46.37
C TYR A 593 -10.52 9.84 45.84
N LYS A 594 -11.68 10.15 46.39
CA LYS A 594 -12.96 9.64 45.90
C LYS A 594 -13.70 10.76 45.19
N PHE A 595 -13.77 10.67 43.87
CA PHE A 595 -14.46 11.67 43.05
C PHE A 595 -15.95 11.35 42.96
N ILE A 596 -16.77 12.31 43.35
CA ILE A 596 -18.23 12.17 43.44
C ILE A 596 -18.90 13.16 42.50
N PHE A 597 -19.78 12.66 41.63
CA PHE A 597 -20.60 13.50 40.77
C PHE A 597 -21.57 14.33 41.61
N ASN A 598 -21.61 15.63 41.38
CA ASN A 598 -22.59 16.54 41.96
C ASN A 598 -23.78 16.80 41.01
N ASN A 599 -23.68 16.35 39.75
CA ASN A 599 -24.74 16.45 38.74
C ASN A 599 -24.81 15.16 37.89
N GLN A 600 -25.03 15.28 36.57
CA GLN A 600 -25.08 14.16 35.64
C GLN A 600 -23.70 13.52 35.38
N HIS A 601 -23.68 12.19 35.20
CA HIS A 601 -22.47 11.40 34.93
C HIS A 601 -22.20 11.17 33.43
N LYS A 602 -23.08 11.69 32.56
CA LYS A 602 -23.00 11.56 31.09
C LYS A 602 -23.17 12.91 30.41
N VAL A 603 -22.53 13.06 29.25
CA VAL A 603 -22.68 14.21 28.36
C VAL A 603 -22.98 13.72 26.95
N SER A 604 -24.07 14.19 26.35
CA SER A 604 -24.47 13.78 25.00
C SER A 604 -23.89 14.69 23.92
N PHE A 605 -23.39 14.09 22.85
CA PHE A 605 -22.89 14.77 21.66
C PHE A 605 -23.57 14.25 20.40
N ASP A 606 -23.87 15.13 19.45
CA ASP A 606 -24.28 14.76 18.09
C ASP A 606 -23.03 14.81 17.19
N VAL A 607 -22.39 13.64 17.02
CA VAL A 607 -21.08 13.50 16.39
C VAL A 607 -21.21 13.46 14.87
N LYS A 608 -20.70 14.47 14.19
CA LYS A 608 -20.87 14.66 12.74
C LYS A 608 -19.57 14.46 11.99
N LYS A 609 -19.65 13.97 10.75
CA LYS A 609 -18.53 13.97 9.79
C LYS A 609 -18.91 14.69 8.50
N HIS A 610 -17.91 15.24 7.82
CA HIS A 610 -18.07 15.76 6.47
C HIS A 610 -18.40 14.62 5.48
N GLN A 611 -19.18 14.97 4.44
CA GLN A 611 -19.41 14.06 3.32
C GLN A 611 -18.12 13.87 2.51
N THR A 612 -17.93 12.67 1.96
CA THR A 612 -16.83 12.38 1.03
C THR A 612 -16.90 13.34 -0.15
N PRO A 613 -15.78 14.01 -0.50
CA PRO A 613 -15.78 14.94 -1.63
C PRO A 613 -15.96 14.18 -2.96
N LYS A 614 -16.39 14.92 -3.99
CA LYS A 614 -16.57 14.42 -5.37
C LYS A 614 -15.70 15.22 -6.35
N VAL A 615 -14.40 15.26 -6.05
CA VAL A 615 -13.38 15.96 -6.85
C VAL A 615 -13.18 15.29 -8.19
N LYS A 616 -13.00 16.10 -9.23
CA LYS A 616 -12.57 15.66 -10.56
C LYS A 616 -11.08 15.94 -10.75
N VAL A 617 -10.40 15.06 -11.47
CA VAL A 617 -8.96 15.16 -11.77
C VAL A 617 -8.77 15.23 -13.27
N TYR A 618 -7.97 16.20 -13.72
CA TYR A 618 -7.58 16.36 -15.11
C TYR A 618 -6.06 16.35 -15.24
N ALA A 619 -5.51 15.36 -15.92
CA ALA A 619 -4.10 15.28 -16.24
C ALA A 619 -3.77 16.15 -17.45
N ASN A 620 -2.76 17.01 -17.31
CA ASN A 620 -2.27 17.90 -18.37
C ASN A 620 -0.80 17.61 -18.75
N GLY A 621 -0.20 16.58 -18.15
CA GLY A 621 1.16 16.13 -18.46
C GLY A 621 1.49 14.77 -17.86
N PRO A 622 2.73 14.30 -18.04
CA PRO A 622 3.16 12.99 -17.55
C PRO A 622 3.28 12.92 -16.02
N LYS A 623 3.39 14.07 -15.37
CA LYS A 623 3.52 14.21 -13.91
C LYS A 623 2.74 15.43 -13.38
N SER A 624 1.68 15.84 -14.07
CA SER A 624 0.91 17.03 -13.67
C SER A 624 -0.60 16.81 -13.83
N ILE A 625 -1.34 17.28 -12.83
CA ILE A 625 -2.80 17.19 -12.75
C ILE A 625 -3.41 18.50 -12.25
N VAL A 626 -4.70 18.69 -12.51
CA VAL A 626 -5.53 19.75 -11.96
C VAL A 626 -6.69 19.12 -11.20
N LEU A 627 -6.90 19.56 -9.96
CA LEU A 627 -8.04 19.18 -9.13
C LEU A 627 -9.17 20.19 -9.28
N SER A 628 -10.38 19.75 -9.58
CA SER A 628 -11.56 20.60 -9.77
C SER A 628 -12.70 20.18 -8.85
N GLY A 629 -13.45 21.16 -8.33
CA GLY A 629 -14.43 20.97 -7.25
C GLY A 629 -13.78 20.93 -5.86
N VAL A 630 -12.68 21.66 -5.66
CA VAL A 630 -11.90 21.69 -4.41
C VAL A 630 -11.93 23.07 -3.73
N SER A 631 -11.53 23.14 -2.46
CA SER A 631 -11.51 24.39 -1.66
C SER A 631 -10.46 24.35 -0.55
N GLU A 632 -10.24 25.48 0.12
CA GLU A 632 -9.34 25.65 1.29
C GLU A 632 -9.63 24.72 2.47
N LYS A 633 -10.85 24.19 2.55
CA LYS A 633 -11.27 23.23 3.58
C LYS A 633 -10.80 21.81 3.30
N MET A 634 -10.22 21.57 2.13
CA MET A 634 -9.77 20.26 1.68
C MET A 634 -8.25 20.15 1.69
N GLU A 635 -7.78 18.91 1.67
CA GLU A 635 -6.38 18.55 1.56
C GLU A 635 -6.22 17.33 0.65
N TYR A 636 -5.04 17.21 0.04
CA TYR A 636 -4.70 16.10 -0.84
C TYR A 636 -3.37 15.45 -0.45
N ARG A 637 -3.13 14.24 -0.95
CA ARG A 637 -1.81 13.60 -0.97
C ARG A 637 -1.67 12.66 -2.16
N ASN A 638 -0.44 12.49 -2.63
CA ASN A 638 -0.12 11.44 -3.61
C ASN A 638 0.23 10.16 -2.86
N ASN A 639 -0.43 9.04 -3.19
CA ASN A 639 -0.28 7.75 -2.50
C ASN A 639 -0.40 7.91 -0.97
N PHE A 640 0.58 7.39 -0.22
CA PHE A 640 0.66 7.51 1.24
C PHE A 640 1.58 8.65 1.71
N GLY A 641 1.82 9.65 0.84
CA GLY A 641 2.59 10.83 1.20
C GLY A 641 1.90 11.73 2.24
N LYS A 642 2.57 12.82 2.62
CA LYS A 642 2.01 13.81 3.56
C LYS A 642 0.81 14.53 2.94
N TRP A 643 -0.19 14.81 3.79
CA TRP A 643 -1.32 15.66 3.45
C TRP A 643 -0.86 17.09 3.20
N LYS A 644 -1.38 17.71 2.13
CA LYS A 644 -1.10 19.07 1.69
C LYS A 644 -2.41 19.84 1.53
N ASN A 645 -2.46 21.07 2.04
CA ASN A 645 -3.63 21.93 1.88
C ASN A 645 -3.87 22.25 0.40
N ILE A 646 -5.14 22.37 0.02
CA ILE A 646 -5.55 22.88 -1.28
C ILE A 646 -5.96 24.35 -1.10
N PRO A 647 -5.35 25.33 -1.78
CA PRO A 647 -5.62 26.75 -1.52
C PRO A 647 -6.94 27.25 -2.15
N HIS A 648 -7.30 26.78 -3.35
CA HIS A 648 -8.46 27.25 -4.12
C HIS A 648 -8.92 26.17 -5.09
N ASP A 649 -10.04 26.40 -5.78
CA ASP A 649 -10.52 25.48 -6.82
C ASP A 649 -9.62 25.48 -8.07
N ASN A 650 -9.70 24.44 -8.90
CA ASN A 650 -8.87 24.24 -10.10
C ASN A 650 -7.37 24.29 -9.79
N TYR A 651 -6.97 23.64 -8.71
CA TYR A 651 -5.60 23.67 -8.20
C TYR A 651 -4.69 22.71 -8.98
N GLN A 652 -3.59 23.24 -9.53
CA GLN A 652 -2.59 22.46 -10.25
C GLN A 652 -1.58 21.82 -9.29
N ILE A 653 -1.29 20.54 -9.52
CA ILE A 653 -0.28 19.77 -8.81
C ILE A 653 0.73 19.26 -9.85
N ASN A 654 1.99 19.60 -9.64
CA ASN A 654 3.12 19.10 -10.42
C ASN A 654 3.84 17.98 -9.64
N ASP A 655 4.71 17.26 -10.34
CA ASP A 655 5.52 16.16 -9.80
C ASP A 655 4.71 15.05 -9.13
N VAL A 656 3.51 14.76 -9.67
CA VAL A 656 2.75 13.59 -9.22
C VAL A 656 3.48 12.30 -9.61
N ILE A 657 3.40 11.32 -8.72
CA ILE A 657 3.94 9.97 -8.93
C ILE A 657 2.80 9.00 -9.19
N LEU A 658 3.09 7.94 -9.95
CA LEU A 658 2.11 6.92 -10.30
C LEU A 658 1.46 6.29 -9.06
N GLY A 659 0.20 5.89 -9.22
CA GLY A 659 -0.60 5.29 -8.16
C GLY A 659 -1.94 5.99 -8.04
N SER A 660 -2.09 6.86 -7.03
CA SER A 660 -3.35 7.55 -6.74
C SER A 660 -3.15 8.92 -6.11
N ILE A 661 -4.17 9.77 -6.26
CA ILE A 661 -4.36 10.98 -5.48
C ILE A 661 -5.50 10.74 -4.49
N SER A 662 -5.26 11.06 -3.22
CA SER A 662 -6.25 10.98 -2.14
C SER A 662 -6.66 12.38 -1.73
N ILE A 663 -7.97 12.63 -1.58
CA ILE A 663 -8.53 13.92 -1.18
C ILE A 663 -9.54 13.72 -0.06
N ARG A 664 -9.57 14.64 0.92
CA ARG A 664 -10.61 14.70 1.96
C ARG A 664 -10.89 16.13 2.40
N VAL A 665 -12.04 16.33 3.04
CA VAL A 665 -12.34 17.55 3.81
C VAL A 665 -11.70 17.42 5.19
N LYS A 666 -11.02 18.46 5.67
CA LYS A 666 -10.36 18.51 6.97
C LYS A 666 -11.38 18.52 8.12
N ASP A 667 -10.92 18.19 9.32
CA ASP A 667 -11.67 18.46 10.55
C ASP A 667 -11.95 19.97 10.66
N ASN A 668 -13.10 20.34 11.20
CA ASN A 668 -13.43 21.73 11.55
C ASN A 668 -13.92 21.79 13.01
N PHE A 669 -14.51 22.90 13.43
CA PHE A 669 -14.98 23.11 14.80
C PHE A 669 -16.02 22.06 15.27
N ASP A 670 -16.96 21.67 14.39
CA ASP A 670 -18.16 20.87 14.72
C ASP A 670 -18.23 19.52 13.99
N LYS A 671 -17.29 19.20 13.11
CA LYS A 671 -17.33 18.01 12.25
C LYS A 671 -15.95 17.40 12.08
N PHE A 672 -15.95 16.08 12.12
CA PHE A 672 -14.83 15.24 11.72
C PHE A 672 -14.62 15.30 10.20
N LYS A 673 -13.37 15.11 9.81
CA LYS A 673 -12.90 14.93 8.44
C LYS A 673 -13.76 13.91 7.69
N SER A 674 -13.86 14.11 6.38
CA SER A 674 -14.61 13.18 5.53
C SER A 674 -13.88 11.85 5.38
N ASP A 675 -14.60 10.82 4.90
CA ASP A 675 -13.91 9.68 4.29
C ASP A 675 -13.06 10.15 3.09
N ILE A 676 -12.03 9.38 2.74
CA ILE A 676 -11.07 9.72 1.69
C ILE A 676 -11.66 9.35 0.31
N GLN A 677 -11.67 10.30 -0.61
CA GLN A 677 -11.85 10.01 -2.03
C GLN A 677 -10.49 9.64 -2.63
N VAL A 678 -10.35 8.40 -3.10
CA VAL A 678 -9.13 7.91 -3.76
C VAL A 678 -9.37 7.85 -5.27
N ILE A 679 -8.53 8.53 -6.05
CA ILE A 679 -8.61 8.57 -7.51
C ILE A 679 -7.32 7.99 -8.07
N SER A 680 -7.42 6.92 -8.87
CA SER A 680 -6.25 6.31 -9.53
C SER A 680 -5.66 7.28 -10.55
N LEU A 681 -4.33 7.27 -10.67
CA LEU A 681 -3.58 8.03 -11.68
C LEU A 681 -2.85 7.05 -12.61
N PRO A 682 -3.56 6.35 -13.53
CA PRO A 682 -2.90 5.59 -14.57
C PRO A 682 -2.12 6.52 -15.51
N LYS A 683 -1.23 5.96 -16.31
CA LYS A 683 -0.47 6.70 -17.31
C LYS A 683 -0.70 6.11 -18.68
N ALA A 684 -0.84 6.98 -19.68
CA ALA A 684 -0.91 6.56 -21.07
C ALA A 684 0.38 5.84 -21.50
N SER A 685 0.25 4.86 -22.38
CA SER A 685 1.38 4.07 -22.87
C SER A 685 2.40 4.95 -23.61
N ASP A 686 3.69 4.70 -23.37
CA ASP A 686 4.75 5.39 -24.11
C ASP A 686 4.78 4.96 -25.59
N ILE A 687 5.30 5.85 -26.43
CA ILE A 687 5.20 5.79 -27.89
C ILE A 687 6.54 5.59 -28.59
N ASN A 688 7.62 5.28 -27.84
CA ASN A 688 9.01 5.31 -28.32
C ASN A 688 9.31 4.37 -29.50
N ASN A 689 8.55 3.29 -29.69
CA ASN A 689 8.65 2.45 -30.90
C ASN A 689 7.39 2.48 -31.78
N LYS A 690 6.44 3.38 -31.50
CA LYS A 690 5.23 3.59 -32.30
C LYS A 690 5.42 4.70 -33.32
N VAL A 691 5.95 5.86 -32.92
CA VAL A 691 6.09 7.04 -33.80
C VAL A 691 7.48 7.06 -34.44
N LYS A 692 7.52 7.13 -35.78
CA LYS A 692 8.77 7.07 -36.56
C LYS A 692 8.75 8.00 -37.77
N ALA A 693 9.92 8.50 -38.15
CA ALA A 693 10.14 9.14 -39.44
C ALA A 693 10.31 8.07 -40.53
N PHE A 694 9.55 8.19 -41.61
CA PHE A 694 9.60 7.28 -42.75
C PHE A 694 9.23 8.06 -44.03
N ASP A 695 10.12 8.07 -45.02
CA ASP A 695 9.89 8.69 -46.33
C ASP A 695 9.40 10.16 -46.26
N GLY A 696 10.10 11.00 -45.48
CA GLY A 696 9.75 12.42 -45.29
C GLY A 696 8.45 12.65 -44.50
N MET A 697 7.87 11.61 -43.91
CA MET A 697 6.64 11.66 -43.12
C MET A 697 6.87 11.19 -41.69
N ILE A 698 5.97 11.55 -40.79
CA ILE A 698 5.83 10.89 -39.49
C ILE A 698 4.65 9.94 -39.57
N ILE A 699 4.90 8.67 -39.23
CA ILE A 699 3.91 7.59 -39.17
C ILE A 699 3.78 7.07 -37.74
N GLY A 700 2.71 6.33 -37.46
CA GLY A 700 2.48 5.74 -36.13
C GLY A 700 1.80 6.67 -35.13
N VAL A 701 1.21 7.76 -35.63
CA VAL A 701 0.49 8.76 -34.85
C VAL A 701 -1.02 8.60 -35.02
N ASP A 702 -1.81 9.09 -34.06
CA ASP A 702 -3.28 9.09 -34.15
C ASP A 702 -3.88 10.25 -33.35
N ASN A 703 -5.21 10.30 -33.26
CA ASN A 703 -5.92 11.37 -32.57
C ASN A 703 -5.81 11.37 -31.04
N THR A 704 -5.31 10.29 -30.43
CA THR A 704 -5.00 10.25 -29.00
C THR A 704 -3.70 11.01 -28.70
N MET A 705 -2.91 11.31 -29.72
CA MET A 705 -1.61 11.96 -29.59
C MET A 705 -1.67 13.45 -29.90
N GLU A 706 -0.67 14.15 -29.38
CA GLU A 706 -0.36 15.54 -29.70
C GLU A 706 1.14 15.68 -29.96
N PHE A 707 1.49 16.74 -30.68
CA PHE A 707 2.87 17.05 -30.99
C PHE A 707 3.16 18.54 -30.88
N ARG A 708 4.44 18.88 -30.81
CA ARG A 708 4.94 20.24 -30.87
C ARG A 708 6.37 20.25 -31.40
N VAL A 709 6.84 21.41 -31.84
CA VAL A 709 8.27 21.63 -32.10
C VAL A 709 8.99 21.73 -30.75
N LYS A 710 10.16 21.11 -30.62
CA LYS A 710 10.96 21.19 -29.38
C LYS A 710 11.26 22.66 -29.05
N GLY A 711 10.92 23.06 -27.82
CA GLY A 711 11.03 24.45 -27.35
C GLY A 711 9.73 25.27 -27.43
N SER A 712 8.71 24.80 -28.16
CA SER A 712 7.38 25.41 -28.15
C SER A 712 6.57 25.00 -26.90
N GLU A 713 5.72 25.88 -26.40
CA GLU A 713 4.83 25.60 -25.26
C GLU A 713 3.55 24.85 -25.68
N LYS A 714 3.02 25.17 -26.86
CA LYS A 714 1.69 24.73 -27.32
C LYS A 714 1.73 23.33 -27.91
N TRP A 715 0.95 22.42 -27.35
CA TRP A 715 0.70 21.10 -27.93
C TRP A 715 -0.42 21.17 -28.96
N ILE A 716 -0.20 20.51 -30.10
CA ILE A 716 -1.13 20.46 -31.23
C ILE A 716 -1.77 19.07 -31.26
N PRO A 717 -3.10 18.98 -31.17
CA PRO A 717 -3.80 17.72 -31.38
C PRO A 717 -3.53 17.15 -32.77
N ILE A 718 -3.11 15.87 -32.84
CA ILE A 718 -3.07 15.13 -34.11
C ILE A 718 -4.50 14.69 -34.46
N LYS A 719 -4.85 14.69 -35.74
CA LYS A 719 -6.15 14.22 -36.28
C LYS A 719 -6.00 13.10 -37.30
N THR A 720 -4.80 12.91 -37.83
CA THR A 720 -4.47 12.00 -38.94
C THR A 720 -3.63 10.82 -38.47
N THR A 721 -3.43 9.82 -39.33
CA THR A 721 -2.54 8.67 -39.07
C THR A 721 -1.09 8.91 -39.51
N LYS A 722 -0.88 9.97 -40.29
CA LYS A 722 0.41 10.39 -40.85
C LYS A 722 0.50 11.92 -40.85
N LEU A 723 1.71 12.45 -40.69
CA LEU A 723 2.01 13.88 -40.85
C LEU A 723 3.00 14.04 -42.02
N LYS A 724 2.66 14.91 -42.98
CA LYS A 724 3.47 15.21 -44.17
C LYS A 724 3.88 16.69 -44.20
N ASN A 725 4.81 17.03 -45.08
CA ASN A 725 5.29 18.41 -45.30
C ASN A 725 5.88 19.05 -44.03
N LEU A 726 6.55 18.24 -43.20
CA LEU A 726 7.23 18.70 -42.00
C LEU A 726 8.58 19.30 -42.40
N LYS A 727 8.90 20.50 -41.92
CA LYS A 727 10.25 21.06 -42.10
C LYS A 727 11.24 20.35 -41.16
N SER A 728 12.51 20.41 -41.53
CA SER A 728 13.64 19.93 -40.72
C SER A 728 13.60 20.57 -39.33
N ASN A 729 13.38 19.74 -38.31
CA ASN A 729 13.32 20.14 -36.90
C ASN A 729 13.29 18.90 -35.98
N THR A 730 13.38 19.13 -34.68
CA THR A 730 13.05 18.13 -33.65
C THR A 730 11.60 18.30 -33.21
N TYR A 731 10.79 17.25 -33.40
CA TYR A 731 9.40 17.22 -32.98
C TYR A 731 9.24 16.36 -31.73
N GLN A 732 8.44 16.83 -30.79
CA GLN A 732 8.05 16.13 -29.57
C GLN A 732 6.65 15.58 -29.74
N PHE A 733 6.45 14.31 -29.40
CA PHE A 733 5.16 13.61 -29.44
C PHE A 733 4.83 13.06 -28.06
N ARG A 734 3.54 12.97 -27.73
CA ARG A 734 3.03 12.20 -26.59
C ARG A 734 1.58 11.80 -26.80
N VAL A 735 1.12 10.78 -26.07
CA VAL A 735 -0.31 10.55 -25.87
C VAL A 735 -0.84 11.60 -24.90
N LYS A 736 -1.95 12.24 -25.25
CA LYS A 736 -2.61 13.27 -24.44
C LYS A 736 -3.04 12.70 -23.08
N GLY A 737 -2.96 13.52 -22.04
CA GLY A 737 -3.66 13.23 -20.79
C GLY A 737 -5.17 13.22 -21.02
N ASN A 738 -5.89 12.34 -20.33
CA ASN A 738 -7.35 12.27 -20.41
C ASN A 738 -7.94 11.95 -19.04
N ASN A 739 -8.77 12.85 -18.51
CA ASN A 739 -9.31 12.77 -17.15
C ASN A 739 -8.18 12.51 -16.15
N ASN A 740 -8.25 11.43 -15.37
CA ASN A 740 -7.23 11.04 -14.41
C ASN A 740 -6.05 10.25 -15.02
N THR A 741 -6.02 10.04 -16.33
CA THR A 741 -4.91 9.35 -17.02
C THR A 741 -3.83 10.34 -17.41
N LEU A 742 -2.66 10.22 -16.80
CA LEU A 742 -1.46 11.01 -17.10
C LEU A 742 -1.03 10.83 -18.56
N ALA A 743 -0.50 11.90 -19.15
CA ALA A 743 0.08 11.83 -20.49
C ALA A 743 1.26 10.84 -20.54
N SER A 744 1.58 10.32 -21.71
CA SER A 744 2.79 9.48 -21.87
C SER A 744 4.06 10.30 -21.65
N GLU A 745 5.21 9.63 -21.53
CA GLU A 745 6.48 10.35 -21.70
C GLU A 745 6.56 11.01 -23.09
N ILE A 746 7.38 12.04 -23.17
CA ILE A 746 7.67 12.74 -24.42
C ILE A 746 8.64 11.90 -25.25
N HIS A 747 8.29 11.65 -26.51
CA HIS A 747 9.15 11.02 -27.50
C HIS A 747 9.61 12.05 -28.52
N GLU A 748 10.92 12.09 -28.80
CA GLU A 748 11.53 13.02 -29.75
C GLU A 748 11.81 12.31 -31.08
N VAL A 749 11.45 12.97 -32.18
CA VAL A 749 11.77 12.51 -33.54
C VAL A 749 12.45 13.66 -34.29
N ASN A 750 13.64 13.37 -34.81
CA ASN A 750 14.38 14.28 -35.66
C ASN A 750 13.99 14.05 -37.11
N LEU A 751 13.60 15.13 -37.79
CA LEU A 751 13.48 15.17 -39.24
C LEU A 751 14.62 16.03 -39.76
N TYR A 752 15.50 15.43 -40.55
CA TYR A 752 16.64 16.10 -41.17
C TYR A 752 16.28 16.58 -42.56
#